data_AF-A0A812ISD4-F1
#
_entry.id   AF-A0A812ISD4-F1
#
_cell.length_a   1.000
_cell.length_b   1.000
_cell.length_c   1.000
_cell.angle_alpha   90.00
_cell.angle_beta   90.00
_cell.angle_gamma   90.00
#
_symmetry.space_group_name_H-M   'P 1'
#
loop_
_entity.id
_entity.type
_entity.pdbx_description
1 polymer ?
#
loop_
_entity_poly.entity_id
_entity_poly.type
_entity_poly.pdbx_seq_one_letter_code
_entity_poly.pdbx_strand_id
1 'polypeptide(L)'
;MSGHDLSTLPDFPAEIRAPAGTRYGVSAFQIQFGGDRITTPGDAPDVLIAFNPAALVVNLGNLKADSLILVDANAFTTQRLKRADLQSNPLEDGTLDKYQVVPIDISNLTVEAVKPLGLGTKDAGRCKNFWALGLILWMFDQPREPTRNWINQKFASNEQIRDANLVALDAGHAYGENTEVAQILHQQHTPQAPLDSVEYRTITGAENLALGLVAAGELADTELMFCSYPITPASSLLHHLVGLEEAGVATFQAEDEIAAVCAAIGASYAGKLGITSSSGPGVALKMEALGLAVATELPLVLVNSQRAGPSTGMPTKTEQSDLYQAVYGRNGDTPLPVVAARSPADCFDAAIEAVRIALRHMTPVILLTDGYIANASELWPIPDFAQYPAIDTHKPTAATQQAVFERQPDTHARLWAAPGDARFVHRVGGIEKDVDTGNISYDAANHQAMTDVRSQKVASVADFIEPQTIDQGVSGGVAVVAWGSTYGTLYKAVKDALAAGEQVAHIHLRHINPLPSNLGELLAGFETIIVPELNTGQLATLLRDKLNVRVEQFNKVTGQPLNEVDMNALTFKDFATDQEVRWCPGCGDYAILKSVHKALAEGGSVPEKTVFVSGIGCSSRLPYYVNTYGFHTIHGRAPAFATGVKLANPELEVWVVTGDGDGLSIGGNHLLHTLRRNIDLNILLFNNEIYGLTKGQYSPTSRPGTHSPTSPAGSVEAPLAPGQFAIGAGATFFARCVDIDQKTMPGLFNEAKHHKGSSFVEILQNCIVYNKDVFDDVVAKKTAAETQIHVRHGEPLLYGANNEKGLRLNPKTLSLECVTLGEDGVTLEDIQVHDETNPTLALLLANLHLPTAMGVILRTERAAFDESYWSIRTHERRQKVEQLLRTGNMLDRRSK
;
A
#
# COMPACT_ATOMS: atom_id res chain seq x y z
N MET A 1 13.88 21.19 -15.71
CA MET A 1 13.48 20.49 -16.95
C MET A 1 13.81 21.37 -18.15
N SER A 2 13.70 20.88 -19.39
CA SER A 2 14.16 21.60 -20.60
C SER A 2 13.19 22.67 -21.14
N GLY A 3 11.96 22.74 -20.62
CA GLY A 3 10.89 23.63 -21.10
C GLY A 3 9.74 22.93 -21.84
N HIS A 4 9.63 21.62 -21.70
CA HIS A 4 8.48 20.81 -22.12
C HIS A 4 7.43 20.76 -21.00
N ASP A 5 6.17 20.63 -21.38
CA ASP A 5 5.09 20.25 -20.46
C ASP A 5 5.15 18.73 -20.20
N LEU A 6 4.54 18.24 -19.11
CA LEU A 6 4.54 16.81 -18.76
C LEU A 6 3.35 16.36 -17.89
N SER A 7 2.95 15.10 -18.10
CA SER A 7 2.09 14.34 -17.19
C SER A 7 2.66 12.94 -16.97
N THR A 8 2.48 12.37 -15.77
CA THR A 8 3.00 11.05 -15.41
C THR A 8 1.94 10.12 -14.84
N LEU A 9 1.99 8.85 -15.24
CA LEU A 9 1.21 7.76 -14.66
C LEU A 9 2.16 6.70 -14.09
N PRO A 10 2.36 6.65 -12.76
CA PRO A 10 2.97 5.51 -12.11
C PRO A 10 1.95 4.38 -11.95
N ASP A 11 2.22 3.19 -12.49
CA ASP A 11 1.52 1.97 -12.10
C ASP A 11 2.39 1.13 -11.16
N PHE A 12 1.84 0.79 -10.01
CA PHE A 12 2.51 0.06 -8.95
C PHE A 12 1.82 -1.28 -8.71
N PRO A 13 2.56 -2.41 -8.64
CA PRO A 13 1.98 -3.68 -8.24
C PRO A 13 1.49 -3.60 -6.79
N ALA A 14 0.52 -4.45 -6.43
CA ALA A 14 0.03 -4.54 -5.05
C ALA A 14 1.13 -5.06 -4.09
N GLU A 15 2.09 -5.80 -4.63
CA GLU A 15 3.20 -6.42 -3.93
C GLU A 15 4.40 -5.47 -3.76
N ILE A 16 4.58 -4.95 -2.54
CA ILE A 16 5.69 -4.08 -2.11
C ILE A 16 7.08 -4.55 -2.61
N ARG A 17 7.30 -5.87 -2.73
CA ARG A 17 8.47 -6.49 -3.37
C ARG A 17 8.12 -7.81 -4.07
N ALA A 18 7.44 -7.76 -5.20
CA ALA A 18 7.32 -8.91 -6.09
C ALA A 18 8.71 -9.42 -6.59
N PRO A 19 8.86 -10.72 -6.95
CA PRO A 19 10.12 -11.24 -7.46
C PRO A 19 10.50 -10.62 -8.81
N ALA A 20 11.71 -10.09 -8.92
CA ALA A 20 12.18 -9.38 -10.11
C ALA A 20 12.10 -10.26 -11.38
N GLY A 21 11.35 -9.76 -12.38
CA GLY A 21 11.06 -10.44 -13.64
C GLY A 21 9.78 -11.28 -13.66
N THR A 22 8.84 -11.06 -12.72
CA THR A 22 7.48 -11.64 -12.75
C THR A 22 6.45 -10.64 -13.25
N ARG A 23 5.34 -11.09 -13.86
CA ARG A 23 4.32 -10.19 -14.45
C ARG A 23 3.61 -9.31 -13.41
N TYR A 24 3.15 -9.92 -12.32
CA TYR A 24 2.57 -9.20 -11.17
C TYR A 24 3.61 -8.33 -10.41
N GLY A 25 4.89 -8.42 -10.78
CA GLY A 25 5.96 -7.57 -10.26
C GLY A 25 6.44 -6.47 -11.19
N VAL A 26 5.70 -6.22 -12.28
CA VAL A 26 5.95 -5.06 -13.14
C VAL A 26 5.39 -3.82 -12.46
N SER A 27 6.27 -2.87 -12.17
CA SER A 27 5.89 -1.46 -12.04
C SER A 27 6.22 -0.77 -13.35
N ALA A 28 5.32 0.09 -13.80
CA ALA A 28 5.47 0.92 -14.99
C ALA A 28 5.48 2.39 -14.59
N PHE A 29 6.17 3.21 -15.38
CA PHE A 29 6.15 4.66 -15.23
C PHE A 29 6.02 5.28 -16.61
N GLN A 30 4.80 5.70 -16.94
CA GLN A 30 4.49 6.33 -18.21
C GLN A 30 4.63 7.85 -18.08
N ILE A 31 5.22 8.47 -19.09
CA ILE A 31 5.45 9.91 -19.18
C ILE A 31 4.98 10.36 -20.56
N GLN A 32 4.06 11.31 -20.61
CA GLN A 32 3.84 12.11 -21.81
C GLN A 32 4.55 13.45 -21.62
N PHE A 33 5.36 13.86 -22.61
CA PHE A 33 6.07 15.13 -22.63
C PHE A 33 6.14 15.66 -24.07
N GLY A 34 6.24 16.98 -24.26
CA GLY A 34 6.22 17.56 -25.61
C GLY A 34 6.16 19.09 -25.66
N GLY A 35 5.80 19.60 -26.84
CA GLY A 35 5.64 21.04 -27.13
C GLY A 35 4.20 21.53 -27.24
N ASP A 36 3.22 20.66 -27.00
CA ASP A 36 1.82 21.04 -26.75
C ASP A 36 1.59 21.09 -25.23
N ARG A 37 0.45 21.66 -24.79
CA ARG A 37 0.01 21.52 -23.39
C ARG A 37 -0.51 20.11 -23.14
N ILE A 38 -0.05 19.47 -22.08
CA ILE A 38 -0.28 18.04 -21.77
C ILE A 38 -1.13 17.92 -20.50
N THR A 39 -2.27 17.26 -20.63
CA THR A 39 -3.28 17.12 -19.55
C THR A 39 -3.57 15.66 -19.17
N THR A 40 -2.99 14.71 -19.89
CA THR A 40 -3.14 13.25 -19.74
C THR A 40 -1.76 12.58 -19.89
N PRO A 41 -1.53 11.38 -19.33
CA PRO A 41 -0.37 10.54 -19.65
C PRO A 41 -0.48 9.85 -21.03
N GLY A 42 -1.63 9.93 -21.72
CA GLY A 42 -1.93 9.29 -23.00
C GLY A 42 -2.33 7.82 -22.89
N ASP A 43 -3.00 7.26 -23.90
CA ASP A 43 -3.54 5.88 -23.83
C ASP A 43 -2.49 4.79 -23.97
N ALA A 44 -1.51 5.06 -24.83
CA ALA A 44 -0.68 4.03 -25.44
C ALA A 44 0.69 4.61 -25.79
N PRO A 45 1.80 4.13 -25.17
CA PRO A 45 3.14 4.62 -25.44
C PRO A 45 3.58 4.43 -26.89
N ASP A 46 4.14 5.49 -27.49
CA ASP A 46 4.82 5.40 -28.78
C ASP A 46 6.17 4.66 -28.66
N VAL A 47 6.78 4.70 -27.46
CA VAL A 47 8.05 4.01 -27.13
C VAL A 47 7.91 3.22 -25.82
N LEU A 48 8.23 1.93 -25.85
CA LEU A 48 8.38 1.07 -24.67
C LEU A 48 9.85 0.71 -24.44
N ILE A 49 10.32 0.82 -23.19
CA ILE A 49 11.68 0.41 -22.79
C ILE A 49 11.58 -0.74 -21.79
N ALA A 50 11.79 -1.97 -22.28
CA ALA A 50 11.61 -3.19 -21.51
C ALA A 50 12.94 -3.80 -21.04
N PHE A 51 13.29 -3.52 -19.78
CA PHE A 51 14.48 -4.09 -19.12
C PHE A 51 14.41 -5.60 -18.80
N ASN A 52 13.29 -6.27 -19.11
CA ASN A 52 13.07 -7.71 -18.92
C ASN A 52 11.80 -8.20 -19.66
N PRO A 53 11.64 -9.52 -19.87
CA PRO A 53 10.50 -10.07 -20.61
C PRO A 53 9.13 -9.86 -19.95
N ALA A 54 9.04 -9.76 -18.62
CA ALA A 54 7.77 -9.52 -17.94
C ALA A 54 7.29 -8.07 -18.17
N ALA A 55 8.19 -7.09 -18.06
CA ALA A 55 7.90 -5.69 -18.36
C ALA A 55 7.50 -5.47 -19.83
N LEU A 56 8.04 -6.28 -20.75
CA LEU A 56 7.55 -6.33 -22.13
C LEU A 56 6.10 -6.81 -22.19
N VAL A 57 5.85 -8.08 -21.85
CA VAL A 57 4.56 -8.75 -22.16
C VAL A 57 3.37 -8.26 -21.34
N VAL A 58 3.60 -7.59 -20.20
CA VAL A 58 2.54 -6.89 -19.45
C VAL A 58 2.06 -5.63 -20.20
N ASN A 59 2.95 -4.94 -20.92
CA ASN A 59 2.63 -3.67 -21.58
C ASN A 59 2.34 -3.81 -23.09
N LEU A 60 2.58 -4.97 -23.72
CA LEU A 60 2.28 -5.21 -25.14
C LEU A 60 0.81 -4.97 -25.52
N GLY A 61 -0.13 -5.18 -24.59
CA GLY A 61 -1.55 -4.87 -24.83
C GLY A 61 -1.85 -3.37 -24.96
N ASN A 62 -0.96 -2.52 -24.45
CA ASN A 62 -1.11 -1.08 -24.37
C ASN A 62 -0.35 -0.35 -25.50
N LEU A 63 0.25 -1.08 -26.46
CA LEU A 63 1.00 -0.50 -27.57
C LEU A 63 0.21 -0.52 -28.88
N LYS A 64 0.30 0.58 -29.62
CA LYS A 64 -0.19 0.70 -31.00
C LYS A 64 0.68 -0.15 -31.94
N ALA A 65 0.18 -0.45 -33.15
CA ALA A 65 1.03 -1.00 -34.19
C ALA A 65 2.15 0.00 -34.54
N ASP A 66 3.29 -0.51 -35.00
CA ASP A 66 4.50 0.24 -35.35
C ASP A 66 5.17 1.03 -34.20
N SER A 67 4.66 0.97 -32.95
CA SER A 67 5.34 1.49 -31.75
C SER A 67 6.76 0.93 -31.61
N LEU A 68 7.68 1.76 -31.10
CA LEU A 68 9.09 1.43 -30.89
C LEU A 68 9.27 0.67 -29.57
N ILE A 69 9.99 -0.46 -29.60
CA ILE A 69 10.28 -1.27 -28.41
C ILE A 69 11.78 -1.44 -28.27
N LEU A 70 12.36 -0.79 -27.26
CA LEU A 70 13.75 -1.00 -26.86
C LEU A 70 13.81 -2.12 -25.81
N VAL A 71 14.57 -3.18 -26.08
CA VAL A 71 14.68 -4.32 -25.17
C VAL A 71 16.11 -4.52 -24.69
N ASP A 72 16.29 -4.74 -23.38
CA ASP A 72 17.55 -5.21 -22.79
C ASP A 72 17.73 -6.68 -23.20
N ALA A 73 18.35 -6.95 -24.35
CA ALA A 73 18.34 -8.27 -25.00
C ALA A 73 18.96 -9.38 -24.12
N ASN A 74 20.01 -9.04 -23.37
CA ASN A 74 20.65 -9.84 -22.33
C ASN A 74 19.67 -10.22 -21.19
N ALA A 75 18.55 -9.51 -21.03
CA ALA A 75 17.48 -9.89 -20.11
C ALA A 75 16.56 -11.01 -20.61
N PHE A 76 16.68 -11.49 -21.86
CA PHE A 76 15.79 -12.52 -22.43
C PHE A 76 16.33 -13.95 -22.27
N THR A 77 17.07 -14.21 -21.18
CA THR A 77 17.54 -15.57 -20.85
C THR A 77 16.36 -16.49 -20.52
N THR A 78 16.53 -17.80 -20.78
CA THR A 78 15.54 -18.85 -20.47
C THR A 78 15.05 -18.81 -19.01
N GLN A 79 15.93 -18.42 -18.07
CA GLN A 79 15.57 -18.26 -16.66
C GLN A 79 14.62 -17.07 -16.44
N ARG A 80 14.81 -15.96 -17.15
CA ARG A 80 13.96 -14.75 -17.05
C ARG A 80 12.63 -14.95 -17.80
N LEU A 81 12.63 -15.61 -18.96
CA LEU A 81 11.39 -16.04 -19.65
C LEU A 81 10.52 -16.92 -18.73
N LYS A 82 11.11 -17.90 -18.04
CA LYS A 82 10.42 -18.78 -17.06
C LYS A 82 9.97 -18.09 -15.75
N ARG A 83 10.38 -16.84 -15.52
CA ARG A 83 9.84 -15.95 -14.45
C ARG A 83 8.69 -15.07 -14.96
N ALA A 84 8.79 -14.62 -16.21
CA ALA A 84 7.71 -13.95 -16.94
C ALA A 84 6.58 -14.89 -17.39
N ASP A 85 6.66 -16.18 -17.04
CA ASP A 85 5.73 -17.25 -17.43
C ASP A 85 5.53 -17.36 -18.96
N LEU A 86 6.65 -17.27 -19.70
CA LEU A 86 6.71 -17.41 -21.15
C LEU A 86 7.31 -18.77 -21.52
N GLN A 87 6.71 -19.43 -22.51
CA GLN A 87 7.15 -20.74 -23.01
C GLN A 87 8.15 -20.60 -24.17
N SER A 88 8.10 -19.47 -24.88
CA SER A 88 8.92 -19.07 -26.02
C SER A 88 9.58 -17.71 -25.76
N ASN A 89 10.51 -17.29 -26.62
CA ASN A 89 11.09 -15.95 -26.57
C ASN A 89 10.32 -14.99 -27.50
N PRO A 90 9.68 -13.92 -26.99
CA PRO A 90 8.97 -12.93 -27.82
C PRO A 90 9.83 -12.27 -28.90
N LEU A 91 11.17 -12.30 -28.76
CA LEU A 91 12.12 -11.78 -29.75
C LEU A 91 12.36 -12.74 -30.94
N GLU A 92 11.83 -13.96 -30.88
CA GLU A 92 12.12 -15.06 -31.83
C GLU A 92 10.86 -15.79 -32.35
N ASP A 93 9.68 -15.59 -31.72
CA ASP A 93 8.48 -16.41 -31.94
C ASP A 93 7.35 -15.72 -32.76
N GLY A 94 7.61 -14.53 -33.28
CA GLY A 94 6.64 -13.73 -34.06
C GLY A 94 5.70 -12.84 -33.22
N THR A 95 5.77 -12.89 -31.88
CA THR A 95 4.93 -12.05 -30.99
C THR A 95 5.04 -10.56 -31.27
N LEU A 96 6.18 -10.11 -31.81
CA LEU A 96 6.50 -8.69 -31.99
C LEU A 96 6.47 -8.18 -33.44
N ASP A 97 6.04 -9.00 -34.41
CA ASP A 97 6.12 -8.69 -35.86
C ASP A 97 5.38 -7.40 -36.30
N LYS A 98 4.52 -6.84 -35.44
CA LYS A 98 3.76 -5.60 -35.66
C LYS A 98 4.35 -4.35 -34.95
N TYR A 99 5.60 -4.41 -34.49
CA TYR A 99 6.28 -3.34 -33.75
C TYR A 99 7.70 -3.12 -34.27
N GLN A 100 8.27 -1.95 -34.03
CA GLN A 100 9.67 -1.65 -34.35
C GLN A 100 10.56 -2.07 -33.17
N VAL A 101 11.18 -3.26 -33.23
CA VAL A 101 11.97 -3.81 -32.11
C VAL A 101 13.46 -3.50 -32.27
N VAL A 102 14.07 -2.91 -31.23
CA VAL A 102 15.52 -2.65 -31.16
C VAL A 102 16.13 -3.39 -29.96
N PRO A 103 16.83 -4.52 -30.20
CA PRO A 103 17.53 -5.25 -29.14
C PRO A 103 18.89 -4.64 -28.81
N ILE A 104 19.09 -4.27 -27.54
CA ILE A 104 20.30 -3.61 -27.04
C ILE A 104 20.80 -4.38 -25.81
N ASP A 105 22.11 -4.64 -25.68
CA ASP A 105 22.70 -5.23 -24.46
C ASP A 105 22.92 -4.16 -23.37
N ILE A 106 21.82 -3.53 -22.94
CA ILE A 106 21.81 -2.45 -21.94
C ILE A 106 22.53 -2.90 -20.66
N SER A 107 22.28 -4.13 -20.21
CA SER A 107 22.90 -4.69 -19.01
C SER A 107 24.44 -4.77 -19.10
N ASN A 108 25.04 -5.32 -20.16
CA ASN A 108 26.51 -5.40 -20.25
C ASN A 108 27.15 -4.05 -20.63
N LEU A 109 26.51 -3.26 -21.50
CA LEU A 109 27.00 -1.92 -21.87
C LEU A 109 27.08 -0.98 -20.66
N THR A 110 26.12 -1.07 -19.74
CA THR A 110 26.19 -0.37 -18.44
C THR A 110 27.39 -0.84 -17.61
N VAL A 111 27.59 -2.16 -17.48
CA VAL A 111 28.63 -2.73 -16.61
C VAL A 111 30.03 -2.42 -17.12
N GLU A 112 30.27 -2.55 -18.43
CA GLU A 112 31.58 -2.21 -19.03
C GLU A 112 31.88 -0.71 -18.96
N ALA A 113 30.87 0.16 -19.10
CA ALA A 113 31.06 1.61 -18.99
C ALA A 113 31.55 2.05 -17.59
N VAL A 114 30.95 1.53 -16.51
CA VAL A 114 31.31 1.89 -15.12
C VAL A 114 32.47 1.07 -14.54
N LYS A 115 32.94 0.05 -15.26
CA LYS A 115 34.04 -0.86 -14.88
C LYS A 115 35.33 -0.16 -14.40
N PRO A 116 35.79 0.98 -14.99
CA PRO A 116 36.98 1.69 -14.51
C PRO A 116 36.85 2.26 -13.09
N LEU A 117 35.63 2.44 -12.59
CA LEU A 117 35.34 2.98 -11.26
C LEU A 117 35.37 1.91 -10.15
N GLY A 118 35.62 0.65 -10.49
CA GLY A 118 35.81 -0.44 -9.51
C GLY A 118 34.56 -0.88 -8.76
N LEU A 119 33.35 -0.60 -9.27
CA LEU A 119 32.11 -1.04 -8.64
C LEU A 119 31.92 -2.57 -8.75
N GLY A 120 31.37 -3.18 -7.71
CA GLY A 120 30.88 -4.55 -7.77
C GLY A 120 29.71 -4.69 -8.75
N THR A 121 29.61 -5.83 -9.43
CA THR A 121 28.63 -6.11 -10.51
C THR A 121 27.18 -5.77 -10.14
N LYS A 122 26.81 -5.92 -8.86
CA LYS A 122 25.48 -5.59 -8.33
C LYS A 122 25.15 -4.11 -8.46
N ASP A 123 26.07 -3.21 -8.10
CA ASP A 123 25.82 -1.78 -8.11
C ASP A 123 26.13 -1.16 -9.47
N ALA A 124 27.09 -1.72 -10.22
CA ALA A 124 27.24 -1.44 -11.65
C ALA A 124 25.94 -1.72 -12.43
N GLY A 125 25.30 -2.89 -12.20
CA GLY A 125 24.02 -3.25 -12.81
C GLY A 125 22.81 -2.42 -12.34
N ARG A 126 22.95 -1.59 -11.29
CA ARG A 126 21.91 -0.65 -10.85
C ARG A 126 21.94 0.67 -11.61
N CYS A 127 23.07 1.05 -12.19
CA CYS A 127 23.22 2.28 -12.99
C CYS A 127 22.50 2.22 -14.36
N LYS A 128 21.90 1.06 -14.73
CA LYS A 128 21.33 0.83 -16.07
C LYS A 128 20.11 1.70 -16.39
N ASN A 129 19.44 2.22 -15.37
CA ASN A 129 18.38 3.22 -15.53
C ASN A 129 18.94 4.55 -16.06
N PHE A 130 20.13 4.96 -15.61
CA PHE A 130 20.82 6.13 -16.12
C PHE A 130 21.41 5.89 -17.51
N TRP A 131 21.89 4.68 -17.81
CA TRP A 131 22.28 4.32 -19.18
C TRP A 131 21.10 4.46 -20.15
N ALA A 132 19.94 3.88 -19.83
CA ALA A 132 18.74 4.03 -20.64
C ALA A 132 18.27 5.48 -20.73
N LEU A 133 18.32 6.24 -19.63
CA LEU A 133 18.01 7.68 -19.63
C LEU A 133 18.96 8.48 -20.53
N GLY A 134 20.25 8.11 -20.60
CA GLY A 134 21.21 8.70 -21.52
C GLY A 134 20.79 8.53 -22.98
N LEU A 135 20.34 7.33 -23.34
CA LEU A 135 19.83 7.02 -24.67
C LEU A 135 18.51 7.78 -24.96
N ILE A 136 17.57 7.81 -24.01
CA ILE A 136 16.33 8.61 -24.11
C ILE A 136 16.66 10.09 -24.35
N LEU A 137 17.60 10.66 -23.60
CA LEU A 137 17.98 12.07 -23.75
C LEU A 137 18.56 12.35 -25.15
N TRP A 138 19.37 11.44 -25.71
CA TRP A 138 19.81 11.56 -27.10
C TRP A 138 18.64 11.43 -28.09
N MET A 139 17.77 10.43 -27.94
CA MET A 139 16.63 10.16 -28.83
C MET A 139 15.68 11.35 -28.97
N PHE A 140 15.48 12.13 -27.91
CA PHE A 140 14.52 13.24 -27.86
C PHE A 140 15.16 14.63 -27.89
N ASP A 141 16.44 14.70 -28.26
CA ASP A 141 17.28 15.93 -28.35
C ASP A 141 17.28 16.77 -27.06
N GLN A 142 17.58 16.11 -25.94
CA GLN A 142 17.51 16.67 -24.59
C GLN A 142 18.89 16.89 -23.95
N PRO A 143 19.12 18.02 -23.25
CA PRO A 143 20.38 18.29 -22.59
C PRO A 143 20.59 17.36 -21.38
N ARG A 144 21.82 16.82 -21.25
CA ARG A 144 22.22 16.00 -20.10
C ARG A 144 22.42 16.78 -18.79
N GLU A 145 22.79 18.06 -18.86
CA GLU A 145 23.20 18.85 -17.69
C GLU A 145 22.18 18.95 -16.54
N PRO A 146 20.86 19.12 -16.76
CA PRO A 146 19.88 19.07 -15.67
C PRO A 146 19.92 17.75 -14.89
N THR A 147 20.06 16.62 -15.61
CA THR A 147 20.16 15.28 -15.03
C THR A 147 21.49 15.07 -14.30
N ARG A 148 22.61 15.56 -14.87
CA ARG A 148 23.94 15.51 -14.23
C ARG A 148 23.95 16.29 -12.91
N ASN A 149 23.37 17.48 -12.89
CA ASN A 149 23.24 18.29 -11.67
C ASN A 149 22.35 17.61 -10.61
N TRP A 150 21.25 16.98 -11.02
CA TRP A 150 20.42 16.19 -10.10
C TRP A 150 21.16 14.97 -9.53
N ILE A 151 21.92 14.23 -10.34
CA ILE A 151 22.77 13.11 -9.88
C ILE A 151 23.81 13.60 -8.86
N ASN A 152 24.49 14.71 -9.16
CA ASN A 152 25.47 15.33 -8.27
C ASN A 152 24.88 15.68 -6.90
N GLN A 153 23.68 16.26 -6.85
CA GLN A 153 23.00 16.58 -5.60
C GLN A 153 22.47 15.32 -4.89
N LYS A 154 21.79 14.43 -5.61
CA LYS A 154 21.11 13.25 -5.03
C LYS A 154 22.07 12.24 -4.43
N PHE A 155 23.27 12.10 -5.01
CA PHE A 155 24.30 11.15 -4.59
C PHE A 155 25.53 11.83 -3.99
N ALA A 156 25.42 13.10 -3.55
CA ALA A 156 26.52 13.85 -2.93
C ALA A 156 27.19 13.14 -1.73
N SER A 157 26.46 12.27 -1.03
CA SER A 157 26.95 11.46 0.10
C SER A 157 27.64 10.15 -0.29
N ASN A 158 27.69 9.80 -1.58
CA ASN A 158 28.41 8.62 -2.09
C ASN A 158 28.97 8.88 -3.49
N GLU A 159 30.20 9.38 -3.53
CA GLU A 159 30.90 9.78 -4.75
C GLU A 159 31.04 8.65 -5.78
N GLN A 160 31.36 7.41 -5.35
CA GLN A 160 31.52 6.29 -6.26
C GLN A 160 30.22 5.92 -6.98
N ILE A 161 29.07 6.06 -6.30
CA ILE A 161 27.74 5.84 -6.90
C ILE A 161 27.30 7.05 -7.75
N ARG A 162 27.60 8.28 -7.32
CA ARG A 162 27.41 9.51 -8.11
C ARG A 162 28.10 9.37 -9.47
N ASP A 163 29.39 9.06 -9.46
CA ASP A 163 30.24 9.04 -10.64
C ASP A 163 29.89 7.87 -11.57
N ALA A 164 29.48 6.71 -11.02
CA ALA A 164 28.96 5.60 -11.82
C ALA A 164 27.65 5.94 -12.53
N ASN A 165 26.73 6.65 -11.88
CA ASN A 165 25.50 7.11 -12.51
C ASN A 165 25.74 8.16 -13.59
N LEU A 166 26.73 9.06 -13.41
CA LEU A 166 27.16 10.01 -14.45
C LEU A 166 27.77 9.30 -15.66
N VAL A 167 28.70 8.35 -15.44
CA VAL A 167 29.35 7.59 -16.51
C VAL A 167 28.35 6.72 -17.27
N ALA A 168 27.38 6.10 -16.58
CA ALA A 168 26.29 5.37 -17.23
C ALA A 168 25.43 6.31 -18.10
N LEU A 169 25.06 7.49 -17.61
CA LEU A 169 24.29 8.50 -18.35
C LEU A 169 25.00 8.94 -19.64
N ASP A 170 26.30 9.25 -19.56
CA ASP A 170 27.08 9.65 -20.72
C ASP A 170 27.27 8.49 -21.72
N ALA A 171 27.52 7.26 -21.23
CA ALA A 171 27.68 6.09 -22.09
C ALA A 171 26.40 5.73 -22.86
N GLY A 172 25.22 5.90 -22.25
CA GLY A 172 23.94 5.70 -22.93
C GLY A 172 23.66 6.73 -24.03
N HIS A 173 24.04 8.00 -23.80
CA HIS A 173 23.93 9.04 -24.81
C HIS A 173 24.93 8.84 -25.96
N ALA A 174 26.17 8.49 -25.62
CA ALA A 174 27.22 8.18 -26.60
C ALA A 174 26.89 6.94 -27.45
N TYR A 175 26.11 5.98 -26.93
CA TYR A 175 25.63 4.85 -27.73
C TYR A 175 24.75 5.31 -28.90
N GLY A 176 23.84 6.27 -28.67
CA GLY A 176 23.02 6.87 -29.72
C GLY A 176 23.86 7.64 -30.75
N GLU A 177 24.84 8.43 -30.29
CA GLU A 177 25.76 9.17 -31.16
C GLU A 177 26.60 8.29 -32.11
N ASN A 178 26.90 7.04 -31.72
CA ASN A 178 27.95 6.22 -32.36
C ASN A 178 27.47 4.89 -33.00
N THR A 179 26.17 4.56 -33.00
CA THR A 179 25.69 3.28 -33.54
C THR A 179 25.02 3.39 -34.91
N GLU A 180 25.31 2.42 -35.80
CA GLU A 180 24.70 2.29 -37.13
C GLU A 180 23.20 1.86 -37.09
N VAL A 181 22.58 1.83 -35.91
CA VAL A 181 21.16 1.54 -35.66
C VAL A 181 20.24 2.69 -36.15
N ALA A 182 20.82 3.74 -36.74
CA ALA A 182 20.19 4.92 -37.32
C ALA A 182 19.16 4.66 -38.45
N GLN A 183 18.91 3.42 -38.86
CA GLN A 183 17.78 3.04 -39.73
C GLN A 183 16.45 2.84 -38.98
N ILE A 184 16.47 2.73 -37.64
CA ILE A 184 15.27 2.60 -36.79
C ILE A 184 15.30 3.66 -35.66
N LEU A 185 16.46 3.88 -35.04
CA LEU A 185 16.63 4.93 -34.05
C LEU A 185 16.92 6.27 -34.72
N HIS A 186 15.88 7.07 -34.95
CA HIS A 186 16.00 8.46 -35.36
C HIS A 186 15.93 9.40 -34.15
N GLN A 187 16.84 10.37 -34.08
CA GLN A 187 16.72 11.48 -33.14
C GLN A 187 15.53 12.36 -33.54
N GLN A 188 14.60 12.58 -32.61
CA GLN A 188 13.44 13.44 -32.77
C GLN A 188 13.62 14.71 -31.93
N HIS A 189 13.59 15.88 -32.56
CA HIS A 189 13.63 17.13 -31.83
C HIS A 189 12.30 17.38 -31.11
N THR A 190 12.31 17.44 -29.78
CA THR A 190 11.11 17.73 -28.99
C THR A 190 10.88 19.25 -28.92
N PRO A 191 9.77 19.80 -29.44
CA PRO A 191 9.49 21.23 -29.32
C PRO A 191 9.24 21.67 -27.86
N GLN A 192 9.60 22.91 -27.51
CA GLN A 192 9.26 23.50 -26.20
C GLN A 192 7.76 23.84 -26.13
N ALA A 193 7.16 23.64 -24.95
CA ALA A 193 5.75 23.92 -24.73
C ALA A 193 5.49 25.43 -24.55
N PRO A 194 4.30 25.93 -24.95
CA PRO A 194 3.86 27.32 -24.79
C PRO A 194 3.48 27.62 -23.33
N LEU A 195 4.47 27.49 -22.44
CA LEU A 195 4.36 27.75 -21.00
C LEU A 195 4.63 29.23 -20.70
N ASP A 196 3.80 29.82 -19.85
CA ASP A 196 3.94 31.19 -19.36
C ASP A 196 5.26 31.45 -18.62
N SER A 197 5.68 32.72 -18.55
CA SER A 197 6.97 33.14 -17.98
C SER A 197 6.94 33.25 -16.44
N VAL A 198 6.75 32.12 -15.76
CA VAL A 198 6.65 32.02 -14.29
C VAL A 198 7.62 30.99 -13.70
N GLU A 199 7.65 30.85 -12.37
CA GLU A 199 8.28 29.70 -11.70
C GLU A 199 7.34 28.49 -11.77
N TYR A 200 7.87 27.32 -12.11
CA TYR A 200 7.15 26.05 -12.05
C TYR A 200 7.83 25.09 -11.07
N ARG A 201 7.04 24.17 -10.52
CA ARG A 201 7.48 23.02 -9.72
C ARG A 201 6.78 21.78 -10.25
N THR A 202 7.52 20.70 -10.49
CA THR A 202 6.86 19.39 -10.68
C THR A 202 6.47 18.86 -9.31
N ILE A 203 5.17 18.60 -9.12
CA ILE A 203 4.58 18.27 -7.82
C ILE A 203 3.59 17.10 -7.96
N THR A 204 3.45 16.30 -6.90
CA THR A 204 2.39 15.26 -6.82
C THR A 204 1.11 15.85 -6.24
N GLY A 205 -0.05 15.26 -6.55
CA GLY A 205 -1.31 15.75 -6.00
C GLY A 205 -1.37 15.65 -4.47
N ALA A 206 -0.75 14.63 -3.85
CA ALA A 206 -0.68 14.52 -2.39
C ALA A 206 0.22 15.58 -1.73
N GLU A 207 1.36 15.92 -2.35
CA GLU A 207 2.27 16.98 -1.89
C GLU A 207 1.61 18.36 -2.04
N ASN A 208 0.95 18.60 -3.17
CA ASN A 208 0.30 19.88 -3.45
C ASN A 208 -0.94 20.10 -2.57
N LEU A 209 -1.71 19.03 -2.31
CA LEU A 209 -2.81 19.02 -1.35
C LEU A 209 -2.32 19.35 0.07
N ALA A 210 -1.18 18.80 0.48
CA ALA A 210 -0.57 19.12 1.77
C ALA A 210 -0.22 20.61 1.87
N LEU A 211 0.44 21.17 0.86
CA LEU A 211 0.78 22.60 0.80
C LEU A 211 -0.48 23.49 0.79
N GLY A 212 -1.51 23.12 0.03
CA GLY A 212 -2.77 23.87 -0.03
C GLY A 212 -3.51 23.93 1.31
N LEU A 213 -3.50 22.83 2.08
CA LEU A 213 -4.06 22.83 3.44
C LEU A 213 -3.27 23.76 4.37
N VAL A 214 -1.93 23.75 4.34
CA VAL A 214 -1.13 24.66 5.20
C VAL A 214 -1.30 26.13 4.77
N ALA A 215 -1.33 26.38 3.45
CA ALA A 215 -1.61 27.70 2.89
C ALA A 215 -2.98 28.23 3.34
N ALA A 216 -4.01 27.39 3.35
CA ALA A 216 -5.32 27.74 3.88
C ALA A 216 -5.29 28.05 5.39
N GLY A 217 -4.45 27.34 6.16
CA GLY A 217 -4.21 27.64 7.57
C GLY A 217 -3.59 29.02 7.81
N GLU A 218 -2.60 29.40 6.99
CA GLU A 218 -1.97 30.74 7.04
C GLU A 218 -2.92 31.84 6.55
N LEU A 219 -3.75 31.59 5.53
CA LEU A 219 -4.81 32.51 5.07
C LEU A 219 -5.97 32.70 6.07
N ALA A 220 -6.17 31.77 7.00
CA ALA A 220 -7.26 31.76 7.98
C ALA A 220 -6.81 32.13 9.42
N ASP A 221 -5.53 32.50 9.61
CA ASP A 221 -4.87 32.66 10.92
C ASP A 221 -5.24 31.51 11.89
N THR A 222 -4.96 30.27 11.45
CA THR A 222 -5.27 29.08 12.24
C THR A 222 -4.22 27.98 12.11
N GLU A 223 -3.82 27.46 13.27
CA GLU A 223 -3.23 26.13 13.34
C GLU A 223 -4.24 25.08 12.87
N LEU A 224 -3.71 23.98 12.34
CA LEU A 224 -4.47 22.81 11.90
C LEU A 224 -4.14 21.63 12.82
N MET A 225 -5.01 20.62 12.86
CA MET A 225 -4.67 19.33 13.45
C MET A 225 -5.15 18.18 12.56
N PHE A 226 -4.20 17.45 12.01
CA PHE A 226 -4.40 16.35 11.08
C PHE A 226 -4.40 15.00 11.82
N CYS A 227 -5.58 14.41 11.95
CA CYS A 227 -5.82 13.15 12.64
C CYS A 227 -6.18 12.05 11.62
N SER A 228 -5.40 10.97 11.53
CA SER A 228 -5.59 9.95 10.47
C SER A 228 -5.25 8.53 10.93
N TYR A 229 -5.75 7.55 10.20
CA TYR A 229 -5.31 6.16 10.25
C TYR A 229 -4.62 5.80 8.92
N PRO A 230 -3.50 5.04 8.90
CA PRO A 230 -2.77 4.77 7.66
C PRO A 230 -3.53 3.88 6.68
N ILE A 231 -4.03 4.46 5.58
CA ILE A 231 -4.74 3.76 4.50
C ILE A 231 -4.31 4.26 3.13
N THR A 232 -3.98 3.34 2.20
CA THR A 232 -3.68 3.68 0.80
C THR A 232 -4.95 4.15 0.07
N PRO A 233 -4.91 5.21 -0.77
CA PRO A 233 -3.77 6.08 -1.08
C PRO A 233 -3.56 7.26 -0.10
N ALA A 234 -4.50 7.53 0.82
CA ALA A 234 -4.52 8.70 1.70
C ALA A 234 -3.31 8.89 2.65
N SER A 235 -2.54 7.83 2.97
CA SER A 235 -1.33 7.91 3.79
C SER A 235 -0.24 8.84 3.23
N SER A 236 -0.23 9.11 1.92
CA SER A 236 0.71 10.05 1.30
C SER A 236 0.60 11.44 1.92
N LEU A 237 -0.63 11.91 2.18
CA LEU A 237 -0.90 13.19 2.83
C LEU A 237 -0.32 13.26 4.25
N LEU A 238 -0.40 12.18 5.02
CA LEU A 238 0.23 12.09 6.35
C LEU A 238 1.74 12.26 6.25
N HIS A 239 2.39 11.59 5.30
CA HIS A 239 3.85 11.67 5.13
C HIS A 239 4.31 13.10 4.81
N HIS A 240 3.55 13.86 4.01
CA HIS A 240 3.86 15.27 3.74
C HIS A 240 3.59 16.16 4.96
N LEU A 241 2.44 16.01 5.65
CA LEU A 241 2.07 16.90 6.77
C LEU A 241 2.89 16.70 8.05
N VAL A 242 3.38 15.48 8.32
CA VAL A 242 4.32 15.21 9.43
C VAL A 242 5.64 15.97 9.22
N GLY A 243 6.19 15.96 8.01
CA GLY A 243 7.45 16.68 7.70
C GLY A 243 7.33 18.20 7.82
N LEU A 244 6.11 18.73 7.73
CA LEU A 244 5.82 20.15 7.96
C LEU A 244 5.68 20.47 9.45
N GLU A 245 6.20 19.66 10.38
CA GLU A 245 5.96 19.69 11.85
C GLU A 245 6.16 21.07 12.51
N GLU A 246 6.93 21.92 11.86
CA GLU A 246 6.98 23.31 12.23
C GLU A 246 5.69 24.04 11.76
N ALA A 247 5.41 24.25 10.48
CA ALA A 247 4.29 25.07 9.95
C ALA A 247 2.82 24.63 10.30
N GLY A 248 2.36 24.90 11.52
CA GLY A 248 0.94 24.92 11.94
C GLY A 248 0.11 23.62 12.07
N VAL A 249 0.46 22.48 11.43
CA VAL A 249 -0.41 21.28 11.28
C VAL A 249 -0.17 20.11 12.25
N ALA A 250 -0.62 20.16 13.51
CA ALA A 250 -0.34 19.11 14.49
C ALA A 250 -0.80 17.72 13.99
N THR A 251 -0.01 16.66 14.09
CA THR A 251 -0.39 15.34 13.55
C THR A 251 -0.68 14.31 14.64
N PHE A 252 -1.76 13.55 14.47
CA PHE A 252 -2.12 12.42 15.30
C PHE A 252 -2.40 11.19 14.42
N GLN A 253 -1.59 10.14 14.57
CA GLN A 253 -1.91 8.84 14.00
C GLN A 253 -2.74 8.06 15.02
N ALA A 254 -4.02 7.84 14.71
CA ALA A 254 -4.95 7.14 15.57
C ALA A 254 -4.85 5.61 15.41
N GLU A 255 -5.50 4.93 16.33
CA GLU A 255 -5.72 3.48 16.38
C GLU A 255 -6.66 2.97 15.28
N ASP A 256 -7.64 3.78 14.85
CA ASP A 256 -8.59 3.51 13.76
C ASP A 256 -9.15 4.82 13.15
N GLU A 257 -9.95 4.72 12.08
CA GLU A 257 -10.56 5.89 11.44
C GLU A 257 -11.59 6.66 12.29
N ILE A 258 -12.25 6.02 13.25
CA ILE A 258 -13.26 6.63 14.13
C ILE A 258 -12.54 7.52 15.14
N ALA A 259 -11.55 6.99 15.84
CA ALA A 259 -10.66 7.74 16.74
C ALA A 259 -10.01 8.92 15.99
N ALA A 260 -9.56 8.72 14.75
CA ALA A 260 -8.99 9.78 13.92
C ALA A 260 -9.97 10.94 13.66
N VAL A 261 -11.23 10.68 13.27
CA VAL A 261 -12.19 11.77 13.01
C VAL A 261 -12.69 12.42 14.29
N CYS A 262 -12.90 11.65 15.36
CA CYS A 262 -13.28 12.19 16.68
C CYS A 262 -12.18 13.10 17.25
N ALA A 263 -10.90 12.75 17.09
CA ALA A 263 -9.79 13.60 17.46
C ALA A 263 -9.73 14.89 16.62
N ALA A 264 -10.01 14.84 15.32
CA ALA A 264 -10.09 16.02 14.47
C ALA A 264 -11.24 16.95 14.91
N ILE A 265 -12.43 16.41 15.21
CA ILE A 265 -13.56 17.18 15.77
C ILE A 265 -13.21 17.80 17.13
N GLY A 266 -12.46 17.08 17.97
CA GLY A 266 -11.92 17.61 19.23
C GLY A 266 -11.00 18.81 19.02
N ALA A 267 -10.13 18.77 18.01
CA ALA A 267 -9.29 19.91 17.64
C ALA A 267 -10.10 21.09 17.10
N SER A 268 -11.11 20.83 16.26
CA SER A 268 -12.08 21.82 15.79
C SER A 268 -12.82 22.51 16.94
N TYR A 269 -13.24 21.75 17.97
CA TYR A 269 -13.82 22.32 19.18
C TYR A 269 -12.80 23.17 19.96
N ALA A 270 -11.53 22.77 19.98
CA ALA A 270 -10.43 23.50 20.64
C ALA A 270 -9.91 24.74 19.86
N GLY A 271 -10.50 25.09 18.71
CA GLY A 271 -10.16 26.31 17.96
C GLY A 271 -9.00 26.19 16.96
N LYS A 272 -8.48 24.98 16.73
CA LYS A 272 -7.60 24.64 15.59
C LYS A 272 -8.46 24.01 14.50
N LEU A 273 -8.12 24.12 13.22
CA LEU A 273 -8.92 23.44 12.20
C LEU A 273 -8.62 21.93 12.21
N GLY A 274 -9.60 21.12 12.60
CA GLY A 274 -9.54 19.67 12.46
C GLY A 274 -9.52 19.25 11.00
N ILE A 275 -8.58 18.35 10.67
CA ILE A 275 -8.47 17.72 9.37
C ILE A 275 -8.31 16.22 9.58
N THR A 276 -8.92 15.41 8.72
CA THR A 276 -8.71 13.97 8.68
C THR A 276 -8.64 13.48 7.24
N SER A 277 -7.99 12.35 6.98
CA SER A 277 -8.04 11.69 5.67
C SER A 277 -8.37 10.21 5.80
N SER A 278 -8.90 9.64 4.72
CA SER A 278 -9.04 8.20 4.52
C SER A 278 -9.34 7.91 3.04
N SER A 279 -9.72 6.68 2.73
CA SER A 279 -10.32 6.21 1.48
C SER A 279 -11.65 5.51 1.79
N GLY A 280 -12.50 5.24 0.80
CA GLY A 280 -13.88 4.72 0.94
C GLY A 280 -14.20 3.81 2.15
N PRO A 281 -13.41 2.76 2.47
CA PRO A 281 -13.66 1.90 3.62
C PRO A 281 -13.58 2.62 4.97
N GLY A 282 -12.54 3.42 5.18
CA GLY A 282 -12.37 4.19 6.41
C GLY A 282 -13.18 5.47 6.41
N VAL A 283 -13.56 6.00 5.25
CA VAL A 283 -14.58 7.05 5.13
C VAL A 283 -15.96 6.55 5.59
N ALA A 284 -16.29 5.28 5.33
CA ALA A 284 -17.52 4.67 5.87
C ALA A 284 -17.55 4.68 7.40
N LEU A 285 -16.43 4.32 8.05
CA LEU A 285 -16.29 4.34 9.51
C LEU A 285 -16.43 5.76 10.10
N LYS A 286 -16.11 6.81 9.33
CA LYS A 286 -16.20 8.21 9.79
C LYS A 286 -17.62 8.79 9.74
N MET A 287 -18.60 8.11 9.12
CA MET A 287 -19.93 8.69 8.82
C MET A 287 -20.71 9.19 10.05
N GLU A 288 -20.72 8.43 11.15
CA GLU A 288 -21.39 8.83 12.40
C GLU A 288 -20.78 10.12 12.98
N ALA A 289 -19.45 10.21 13.01
CA ALA A 289 -18.74 11.38 13.50
C ALA A 289 -18.87 12.60 12.56
N LEU A 290 -19.02 12.40 11.24
CA LEU A 290 -19.40 13.48 10.33
C LEU A 290 -20.82 14.01 10.65
N GLY A 291 -21.74 13.13 11.05
CA GLY A 291 -23.04 13.53 11.60
C GLY A 291 -22.89 14.38 12.87
N LEU A 292 -22.03 13.95 13.81
CA LEU A 292 -21.70 14.75 15.00
C LEU A 292 -21.08 16.11 14.66
N ALA A 293 -20.21 16.20 13.65
CA ALA A 293 -19.60 17.46 13.21
C ALA A 293 -20.64 18.44 12.61
N VAL A 294 -21.65 17.94 11.89
CA VAL A 294 -22.79 18.75 11.44
C VAL A 294 -23.68 19.16 12.62
N ALA A 295 -24.03 18.25 13.53
CA ALA A 295 -24.88 18.54 14.69
C ALA A 295 -24.25 19.56 15.66
N THR A 296 -22.94 19.44 15.92
CA THR A 296 -22.15 20.40 16.72
C THR A 296 -21.83 21.69 15.96
N GLU A 297 -21.97 21.69 14.64
CA GLU A 297 -21.62 22.79 13.73
C GLU A 297 -20.19 23.25 13.96
N LEU A 298 -19.24 22.36 13.68
CA LEU A 298 -17.80 22.60 13.78
C LEU A 298 -17.13 22.51 12.40
N PRO A 299 -16.11 23.35 12.11
CA PRO A 299 -15.39 23.30 10.85
C PRO A 299 -14.45 22.08 10.84
N LEU A 300 -14.50 21.27 9.81
CA LEU A 300 -13.71 20.04 9.68
C LEU A 300 -13.47 19.76 8.19
N VAL A 301 -12.28 19.34 7.81
CA VAL A 301 -12.02 18.84 6.43
C VAL A 301 -11.73 17.35 6.46
N LEU A 302 -12.53 16.56 5.74
CA LEU A 302 -12.23 15.17 5.43
C LEU A 302 -11.72 15.07 3.98
N VAL A 303 -10.45 14.72 3.81
CA VAL A 303 -9.92 14.30 2.51
C VAL A 303 -10.31 12.84 2.28
N ASN A 304 -11.17 12.57 1.30
CA ASN A 304 -11.35 11.23 0.76
C ASN A 304 -10.46 11.05 -0.48
N SER A 305 -9.39 10.28 -0.34
CA SER A 305 -8.58 9.82 -1.47
C SER A 305 -9.14 8.50 -1.97
N GLN A 306 -10.07 8.59 -2.93
CA GLN A 306 -10.82 7.44 -3.47
C GLN A 306 -9.91 6.39 -4.11
N ARG A 307 -10.38 5.14 -4.07
CA ARG A 307 -9.74 3.98 -4.69
C ARG A 307 -10.82 2.96 -5.07
N ALA A 308 -10.50 2.05 -5.98
CA ALA A 308 -11.47 1.04 -6.42
C ALA A 308 -12.03 0.21 -5.27
N GLY A 309 -13.37 0.12 -5.21
CA GLY A 309 -14.14 -0.55 -4.17
C GLY A 309 -14.78 -1.86 -4.65
N PRO A 310 -15.87 -2.34 -4.02
CA PRO A 310 -16.33 -1.99 -2.67
C PRO A 310 -15.53 -2.73 -1.59
N SER A 311 -15.79 -2.43 -0.31
CA SER A 311 -15.00 -2.96 0.83
C SER A 311 -13.51 -2.67 0.62
N THR A 312 -12.58 -3.57 0.98
CA THR A 312 -11.14 -3.39 0.71
C THR A 312 -10.84 -3.02 -0.75
N GLY A 313 -11.60 -3.57 -1.70
CA GLY A 313 -11.50 -3.30 -3.13
C GLY A 313 -10.11 -3.60 -3.68
N MET A 314 -9.57 -2.72 -4.54
CA MET A 314 -8.21 -2.81 -5.08
C MET A 314 -7.38 -1.60 -4.58
N PRO A 315 -6.63 -1.71 -3.46
CA PRO A 315 -6.10 -0.54 -2.74
C PRO A 315 -5.11 0.37 -3.47
N THR A 316 -4.51 -0.09 -4.58
CA THR A 316 -3.56 0.68 -5.41
C THR A 316 -4.19 1.22 -6.69
N LYS A 317 -5.48 0.94 -6.94
CA LYS A 317 -6.16 1.23 -8.21
C LYS A 317 -7.18 2.36 -8.05
N THR A 318 -7.26 3.23 -9.06
CA THR A 318 -8.05 4.47 -9.00
C THR A 318 -9.50 4.22 -9.39
N GLU A 319 -10.43 4.92 -8.74
CA GLU A 319 -11.86 4.86 -9.03
C GLU A 319 -12.56 6.09 -8.44
N GLN A 320 -13.76 6.39 -8.91
CA GLN A 320 -14.57 7.53 -8.48
C GLN A 320 -15.84 7.06 -7.76
N SER A 321 -15.71 6.01 -6.95
CA SER A 321 -16.80 5.20 -6.39
C SER A 321 -17.54 5.79 -5.20
N ASP A 322 -17.06 6.89 -4.62
CA ASP A 322 -17.45 7.30 -3.27
C ASP A 322 -18.34 8.56 -3.25
N LEU A 323 -18.81 9.06 -4.39
CA LEU A 323 -19.65 10.26 -4.48
C LEU A 323 -20.96 10.09 -3.70
N TYR A 324 -21.64 8.95 -3.81
CA TYR A 324 -22.82 8.63 -2.99
C TYR A 324 -22.51 8.61 -1.50
N GLN A 325 -21.34 8.10 -1.11
CA GLN A 325 -20.91 8.05 0.28
C GLN A 325 -20.62 9.46 0.81
N ALA A 326 -19.99 10.32 0.01
CA ALA A 326 -19.71 11.70 0.38
C ALA A 326 -20.98 12.56 0.51
N VAL A 327 -21.90 12.47 -0.45
CA VAL A 327 -23.12 13.30 -0.49
C VAL A 327 -24.20 12.77 0.46
N TYR A 328 -24.51 11.48 0.41
CA TYR A 328 -25.68 10.87 1.07
C TYR A 328 -25.35 9.87 2.20
N GLY A 329 -24.08 9.56 2.47
CA GLY A 329 -23.68 8.43 3.32
C GLY A 329 -23.93 8.53 4.83
N ARG A 330 -24.62 9.56 5.34
CA ARG A 330 -24.87 9.79 6.77
C ARG A 330 -26.33 9.58 7.16
N ASN A 331 -26.57 9.31 8.44
CA ASN A 331 -27.91 9.13 9.00
C ASN A 331 -28.63 10.48 9.22
N GLY A 332 -29.97 10.45 9.08
CA GLY A 332 -30.83 11.63 9.24
C GLY A 332 -30.64 12.70 8.16
N ASP A 333 -31.37 13.81 8.27
CA ASP A 333 -31.27 14.96 7.37
C ASP A 333 -29.99 15.76 7.63
N THR A 334 -28.87 15.15 7.24
CA THR A 334 -27.52 15.63 7.47
C THR A 334 -26.89 16.00 6.11
N PRO A 335 -27.03 17.24 5.61
CA PRO A 335 -26.27 17.72 4.45
C PRO A 335 -24.83 18.13 4.86
N LEU A 336 -23.88 18.12 3.92
CA LEU A 336 -22.58 18.80 4.06
C LEU A 336 -22.04 19.22 2.68
N PRO A 337 -21.11 20.20 2.59
CA PRO A 337 -20.52 20.55 1.31
C PRO A 337 -19.47 19.53 0.83
N VAL A 338 -19.47 19.23 -0.46
CA VAL A 338 -18.55 18.30 -1.13
C VAL A 338 -17.89 19.00 -2.31
N VAL A 339 -16.56 18.99 -2.33
CA VAL A 339 -15.74 19.54 -3.43
C VAL A 339 -14.77 18.48 -3.95
N ALA A 340 -14.34 18.61 -5.20
CA ALA A 340 -13.41 17.70 -5.86
C ALA A 340 -12.19 18.45 -6.44
N ALA A 341 -11.02 17.80 -6.39
CA ALA A 341 -9.83 18.20 -7.15
C ALA A 341 -9.81 17.49 -8.51
N ARG A 342 -9.39 18.18 -9.59
CA ARG A 342 -9.37 17.63 -10.97
C ARG A 342 -7.99 17.19 -11.49
N SER A 343 -6.90 17.65 -10.88
CA SER A 343 -5.53 17.28 -11.28
C SER A 343 -4.53 17.46 -10.12
N PRO A 344 -3.28 16.95 -10.24
CA PRO A 344 -2.21 17.21 -9.27
C PRO A 344 -1.93 18.70 -9.00
N ALA A 345 -1.96 19.55 -10.04
CA ALA A 345 -1.84 21.01 -9.92
C ALA A 345 -3.03 21.64 -9.18
N ASP A 346 -4.24 21.14 -9.42
CA ASP A 346 -5.51 21.68 -8.90
C ASP A 346 -5.73 21.40 -7.40
N CYS A 347 -5.04 20.41 -6.83
CA CYS A 347 -5.11 20.06 -5.40
C CYS A 347 -4.81 21.22 -4.43
N PHE A 348 -4.00 22.21 -4.83
CA PHE A 348 -3.68 23.37 -3.99
C PHE A 348 -4.93 24.21 -3.71
N ASP A 349 -5.59 24.66 -4.78
CA ASP A 349 -6.78 25.50 -4.72
C ASP A 349 -7.99 24.73 -4.18
N ALA A 350 -8.11 23.43 -4.50
CA ALA A 350 -9.16 22.57 -3.96
C ALA A 350 -9.08 22.41 -2.44
N ALA A 351 -7.87 22.38 -1.85
CA ALA A 351 -7.68 22.41 -0.40
C ALA A 351 -8.04 23.77 0.21
N ILE A 352 -7.61 24.87 -0.40
CA ILE A 352 -7.94 26.23 0.04
C ILE A 352 -9.45 26.45 0.02
N GLU A 353 -10.14 25.99 -1.02
CA GLU A 353 -11.60 26.09 -1.14
C GLU A 353 -12.34 25.22 -0.12
N ALA A 354 -11.91 23.97 0.10
CA ALA A 354 -12.52 23.10 1.11
C ALA A 354 -12.43 23.71 2.52
N VAL A 355 -11.27 24.26 2.89
CA VAL A 355 -11.04 24.95 4.16
C VAL A 355 -11.85 26.25 4.25
N ARG A 356 -11.89 27.04 3.16
CA ARG A 356 -12.67 28.28 3.06
C ARG A 356 -14.15 28.05 3.28
N ILE A 357 -14.75 27.04 2.64
CA ILE A 357 -16.15 26.68 2.84
C ILE A 357 -16.39 26.22 4.29
N ALA A 358 -15.54 25.33 4.83
CA ALA A 358 -15.68 24.78 6.18
C ALA A 358 -15.67 25.88 7.26
N LEU A 359 -14.74 26.84 7.15
CA LEU A 359 -14.58 27.94 8.09
C LEU A 359 -15.64 29.04 7.90
N ARG A 360 -15.98 29.40 6.66
CA ARG A 360 -17.02 30.41 6.37
C ARG A 360 -18.40 29.97 6.84
N HIS A 361 -18.76 28.71 6.62
CA HIS A 361 -20.11 28.20 6.92
C HIS A 361 -20.21 27.46 8.26
N MET A 362 -19.10 27.19 8.95
CA MET A 362 -19.08 26.43 10.21
C MET A 362 -19.76 25.05 10.06
N THR A 363 -19.17 24.22 9.21
CA THR A 363 -19.64 22.89 8.82
C THR A 363 -18.44 21.98 8.47
N PRO A 364 -18.54 20.64 8.63
CA PRO A 364 -17.63 19.72 7.97
C PRO A 364 -17.76 19.81 6.44
N VAL A 365 -16.66 19.58 5.72
CA VAL A 365 -16.56 19.53 4.26
C VAL A 365 -15.81 18.26 3.84
N ILE A 366 -16.25 17.61 2.77
CA ILE A 366 -15.50 16.50 2.14
C ILE A 366 -14.78 17.01 0.89
N LEU A 367 -13.47 16.78 0.81
CA LEU A 367 -12.66 17.01 -0.36
C LEU A 367 -12.31 15.67 -1.03
N LEU A 368 -12.87 15.46 -2.21
CA LEU A 368 -12.66 14.28 -3.05
C LEU A 368 -11.40 14.44 -3.89
N THR A 369 -10.53 13.43 -3.81
CA THR A 369 -9.44 13.16 -4.75
C THR A 369 -9.41 11.64 -5.01
N ASP A 370 -8.42 11.12 -5.72
CA ASP A 370 -8.32 9.69 -6.01
C ASP A 370 -6.87 9.21 -6.14
N GLY A 371 -6.71 7.88 -6.24
CA GLY A 371 -5.42 7.21 -6.34
C GLY A 371 -4.58 7.59 -7.57
N TYR A 372 -5.19 8.13 -8.64
CA TYR A 372 -4.44 8.69 -9.76
C TYR A 372 -3.95 10.10 -9.42
N ILE A 373 -4.84 11.04 -9.06
CA ILE A 373 -4.45 12.42 -8.73
C ILE A 373 -3.39 12.45 -7.62
N ALA A 374 -3.55 11.64 -6.57
CA ALA A 374 -2.63 11.62 -5.43
C ALA A 374 -1.19 11.22 -5.79
N ASN A 375 -0.99 10.36 -6.81
CA ASN A 375 0.30 9.78 -7.17
C ASN A 375 0.90 10.33 -8.49
N ALA A 376 0.06 10.80 -9.41
CA ALA A 376 0.48 11.46 -10.64
C ALA A 376 1.23 12.77 -10.35
N SER A 377 2.09 13.18 -11.29
CA SER A 377 2.81 14.45 -11.21
C SER A 377 2.54 15.32 -12.44
N GLU A 378 2.43 16.63 -12.19
CA GLU A 378 2.12 17.66 -13.20
C GLU A 378 3.14 18.82 -13.07
N LEU A 379 3.32 19.60 -14.13
CA LEU A 379 4.14 20.82 -14.09
C LEU A 379 3.31 22.01 -13.57
N TRP A 380 3.28 22.19 -12.25
CA TRP A 380 2.49 23.22 -11.59
C TRP A 380 3.17 24.60 -11.66
N PRO A 381 2.52 25.65 -12.21
CA PRO A 381 2.99 27.02 -12.03
C PRO A 381 2.81 27.42 -10.57
N ILE A 382 3.87 27.88 -9.91
CA ILE A 382 3.79 28.32 -8.51
C ILE A 382 3.02 29.64 -8.47
N PRO A 383 1.86 29.69 -7.78
CA PRO A 383 1.04 30.88 -7.77
C PRO A 383 1.62 31.94 -6.82
N ASP A 384 1.30 33.20 -7.07
CA ASP A 384 1.66 34.29 -6.17
C ASP A 384 0.74 34.25 -4.95
N PHE A 385 1.24 33.66 -3.85
CA PHE A 385 0.48 33.48 -2.61
C PHE A 385 -0.08 34.80 -2.05
N ALA A 386 0.56 35.95 -2.33
CA ALA A 386 0.09 37.26 -1.90
C ALA A 386 -1.21 37.73 -2.61
N GLN A 387 -1.64 37.03 -3.67
CA GLN A 387 -2.89 37.31 -4.38
C GLN A 387 -4.09 36.52 -3.83
N TYR A 388 -3.87 35.54 -2.96
CA TYR A 388 -4.97 34.81 -2.34
C TYR A 388 -5.65 35.66 -1.26
N PRO A 389 -6.97 35.91 -1.35
CA PRO A 389 -7.69 36.60 -0.29
C PRO A 389 -7.75 35.73 0.96
N ALA A 390 -7.58 36.37 2.11
CA ALA A 390 -7.73 35.76 3.43
C ALA A 390 -9.08 35.03 3.58
N ILE A 391 -9.13 34.04 4.46
CA ILE A 391 -10.31 33.23 4.72
C ILE A 391 -11.04 33.79 5.93
N ASP A 392 -12.28 34.24 5.73
CA ASP A 392 -13.17 34.65 6.82
C ASP A 392 -13.38 33.51 7.81
N THR A 393 -13.22 33.78 9.12
CA THR A 393 -13.51 32.82 10.19
C THR A 393 -14.39 33.47 11.25
N HIS A 394 -15.26 32.66 11.87
CA HIS A 394 -16.14 33.13 12.96
C HIS A 394 -15.46 33.08 14.34
N LYS A 395 -14.13 33.17 14.41
CA LYS A 395 -13.40 33.20 15.69
C LYS A 395 -13.70 34.49 16.46
N PRO A 396 -13.98 34.45 17.77
CA PRO A 396 -14.17 35.65 18.56
C PRO A 396 -12.88 36.46 18.71
N THR A 397 -13.01 37.79 18.60
CA THR A 397 -11.94 38.75 18.86
C THR A 397 -12.13 39.42 20.23
N ALA A 398 -11.22 40.32 20.62
CA ALA A 398 -11.44 41.20 21.76
C ALA A 398 -12.71 42.07 21.63
N ALA A 399 -13.11 42.41 20.40
CA ALA A 399 -14.25 43.30 20.11
C ALA A 399 -15.59 42.57 19.91
N THR A 400 -15.60 41.23 19.79
CA THR A 400 -16.82 40.46 19.54
C THR A 400 -17.84 40.58 20.69
N GLN A 401 -19.08 40.98 20.35
CA GLN A 401 -20.23 41.08 21.26
C GLN A 401 -21.37 40.10 20.92
N GLN A 402 -21.31 39.44 19.76
CA GLN A 402 -22.26 38.45 19.25
C GLN A 402 -22.40 37.25 20.21
N ALA A 403 -23.62 36.74 20.39
CA ALA A 403 -23.87 35.53 21.17
C ALA A 403 -23.47 34.25 20.41
N VAL A 404 -23.10 33.18 21.12
CA VAL A 404 -22.45 32.01 20.48
C VAL A 404 -23.30 31.32 19.41
N PHE A 405 -24.63 31.32 19.57
CA PHE A 405 -25.58 30.71 18.63
C PHE A 405 -26.31 31.72 17.73
N GLU A 406 -26.01 33.01 17.86
CA GLU A 406 -26.52 34.08 16.99
C GLU A 406 -26.01 33.87 15.56
N ARG A 407 -26.92 33.89 14.59
CA ARG A 407 -26.67 33.40 13.22
C ARG A 407 -26.29 34.52 12.26
N GLN A 408 -25.26 34.28 11.47
CA GLN A 408 -24.93 35.16 10.34
C GLN A 408 -25.99 35.03 9.23
N PRO A 409 -26.56 36.13 8.71
CA PRO A 409 -27.65 36.05 7.72
C PRO A 409 -27.26 35.49 6.35
N ASP A 410 -25.97 35.48 6.00
CA ASP A 410 -25.46 35.07 4.68
C ASP A 410 -25.05 33.59 4.59
N THR A 411 -24.71 32.99 5.74
CA THR A 411 -24.02 31.69 5.84
C THR A 411 -24.66 30.77 6.87
N HIS A 412 -25.63 31.27 7.65
CA HIS A 412 -26.23 30.62 8.82
C HIS A 412 -25.20 30.14 9.86
N ALA A 413 -23.96 30.65 9.76
CA ALA A 413 -22.86 30.31 10.64
C ALA A 413 -23.10 30.84 12.05
N ARG A 414 -22.47 30.17 13.02
CA ARG A 414 -22.46 30.54 14.44
C ARG A 414 -21.05 30.93 14.84
N LEU A 415 -20.87 31.56 16.00
CA LEU A 415 -19.55 31.91 16.50
C LEU A 415 -18.68 30.66 16.77
N TRP A 416 -17.45 30.65 16.26
CA TRP A 416 -16.43 29.64 16.54
C TRP A 416 -15.70 29.94 17.85
N ALA A 417 -16.45 29.96 18.96
CA ALA A 417 -15.89 30.10 20.28
C ALA A 417 -15.12 28.83 20.69
N ALA A 418 -13.82 28.98 21.00
CA ALA A 418 -13.00 27.92 21.59
C ALA A 418 -13.07 27.95 23.13
N PRO A 419 -12.95 26.81 23.83
CA PRO A 419 -12.82 26.77 25.28
C PRO A 419 -11.61 27.59 25.78
N GLY A 420 -11.86 28.51 26.72
CA GLY A 420 -10.84 29.35 27.34
C GLY A 420 -11.29 30.79 27.57
N ASP A 421 -12.16 31.32 26.70
CA ASP A 421 -12.77 32.63 26.88
C ASP A 421 -14.06 32.53 27.72
N ALA A 422 -14.05 33.15 28.91
CA ALA A 422 -15.17 33.16 29.83
C ALA A 422 -16.43 33.87 29.27
N ARG A 423 -16.30 34.68 28.21
CA ARG A 423 -17.43 35.35 27.54
C ARG A 423 -18.32 34.38 26.74
N PHE A 424 -17.75 33.27 26.27
CA PHE A 424 -18.37 32.40 25.27
C PHE A 424 -18.55 30.95 25.74
N VAL A 425 -18.74 30.75 27.05
CA VAL A 425 -19.01 29.45 27.65
C VAL A 425 -20.35 28.91 27.13
N HIS A 426 -20.31 27.82 26.38
CA HIS A 426 -21.46 27.19 25.72
C HIS A 426 -21.37 25.66 25.79
N ARG A 427 -22.32 24.96 25.18
CA ARG A 427 -22.33 23.50 25.04
C ARG A 427 -22.76 23.12 23.62
N VAL A 428 -22.15 22.08 23.06
CA VAL A 428 -22.59 21.42 21.82
C VAL A 428 -22.42 19.91 21.97
N GLY A 429 -23.23 19.13 21.24
CA GLY A 429 -23.18 17.68 21.22
C GLY A 429 -24.02 17.10 20.08
N GLY A 430 -24.22 15.78 20.08
CA GLY A 430 -25.03 15.08 19.06
C GLY A 430 -26.53 14.97 19.37
N ILE A 431 -26.99 15.41 20.54
CA ILE A 431 -28.42 15.53 20.86
C ILE A 431 -28.93 16.85 20.27
N GLU A 432 -30.16 16.86 19.75
CA GLU A 432 -30.77 18.07 19.21
C GLU A 432 -30.81 19.21 20.23
N LYS A 433 -30.58 20.43 19.72
CA LYS A 433 -30.38 21.62 20.54
C LYS A 433 -31.36 22.72 20.17
N ASP A 434 -31.66 23.56 21.14
CA ASP A 434 -32.38 24.82 20.98
C ASP A 434 -31.59 25.77 20.07
N VAL A 435 -32.27 26.37 19.08
CA VAL A 435 -31.65 27.14 18.00
C VAL A 435 -30.88 28.38 18.48
N ASP A 436 -31.40 29.06 19.51
CA ASP A 436 -30.88 30.33 20.03
C ASP A 436 -29.94 30.16 21.23
N THR A 437 -30.08 29.08 22.01
CA THR A 437 -29.34 28.88 23.27
C THR A 437 -28.45 27.65 23.32
N GLY A 438 -28.59 26.71 22.39
CA GLY A 438 -27.79 25.47 22.33
C GLY A 438 -28.03 24.48 23.48
N ASN A 439 -29.05 24.70 24.31
CA ASN A 439 -29.48 23.72 25.32
C ASN A 439 -30.17 22.53 24.65
N ILE A 440 -30.23 21.36 25.31
CA ILE A 440 -30.96 20.20 24.76
C ILE A 440 -32.44 20.55 24.56
N SER A 441 -32.97 20.28 23.37
CA SER A 441 -34.38 20.49 23.04
C SER A 441 -34.96 19.27 22.32
N TYR A 442 -36.16 18.89 22.73
CA TYR A 442 -36.98 17.84 22.12
C TYR A 442 -38.28 18.40 21.52
N ASP A 443 -38.38 19.72 21.39
CA ASP A 443 -39.56 20.36 20.78
C ASP A 443 -39.57 20.15 19.26
N ALA A 444 -40.74 19.83 18.72
CA ALA A 444 -40.91 19.49 17.30
C ALA A 444 -40.73 20.69 16.36
N ALA A 445 -41.12 21.91 16.77
CA ALA A 445 -40.92 23.11 15.98
C ALA A 445 -39.44 23.54 16.00
N ASN A 446 -38.76 23.39 17.14
CA ASN A 446 -37.31 23.60 17.21
C ASN A 446 -36.54 22.58 16.35
N HIS A 447 -36.89 21.30 16.37
CA HIS A 447 -36.21 20.28 15.55
C HIS A 447 -36.39 20.54 14.05
N GLN A 448 -37.57 20.99 13.62
CA GLN A 448 -37.81 21.48 12.25
C GLN A 448 -36.88 22.67 11.94
N ALA A 449 -36.93 23.73 12.76
CA ALA A 449 -36.13 24.94 12.54
C ALA A 449 -34.61 24.68 12.52
N MET A 450 -34.10 23.81 13.39
CA MET A 450 -32.69 23.40 13.39
C MET A 450 -32.30 22.58 12.15
N THR A 451 -33.19 21.73 11.65
CA THR A 451 -32.98 20.98 10.40
C THR A 451 -33.00 21.90 9.19
N ASP A 452 -33.94 22.85 9.15
CA ASP A 452 -34.00 23.89 8.12
C ASP A 452 -32.73 24.75 8.13
N VAL A 453 -32.25 25.22 9.29
CA VAL A 453 -31.02 26.01 9.42
C VAL A 453 -29.78 25.22 8.99
N ARG A 454 -29.68 23.92 9.33
CA ARG A 454 -28.58 23.04 8.86
C ARG A 454 -28.62 22.84 7.35
N SER A 455 -29.79 22.74 6.74
CA SER A 455 -29.94 22.62 5.29
C SER A 455 -29.67 23.94 4.55
N GLN A 456 -30.19 25.06 5.06
CA GLN A 456 -29.95 26.40 4.53
C GLN A 456 -28.46 26.77 4.55
N LYS A 457 -27.76 26.46 5.65
CA LYS A 457 -26.29 26.60 5.76
C LYS A 457 -25.50 25.92 4.64
N VAL A 458 -25.91 24.71 4.24
CA VAL A 458 -25.22 23.97 3.17
C VAL A 458 -25.67 24.46 1.80
N ALA A 459 -26.92 24.88 1.64
CA ALA A 459 -27.43 25.49 0.42
C ALA A 459 -26.74 26.84 0.11
N SER A 460 -26.54 27.71 1.11
CA SER A 460 -25.95 29.05 0.95
C SER A 460 -24.52 29.05 0.42
N VAL A 461 -23.83 27.90 0.45
CA VAL A 461 -22.56 27.72 -0.26
C VAL A 461 -22.71 27.99 -1.76
N ALA A 462 -23.87 27.65 -2.37
CA ALA A 462 -24.17 27.91 -3.78
C ALA A 462 -24.35 29.39 -4.14
N ASP A 463 -24.56 30.25 -3.14
CA ASP A 463 -24.65 31.72 -3.29
C ASP A 463 -23.28 32.40 -3.11
N PHE A 464 -22.30 31.67 -2.55
CA PHE A 464 -20.94 32.14 -2.29
C PHE A 464 -19.93 31.72 -3.38
N ILE A 465 -20.11 30.54 -3.99
CA ILE A 465 -19.18 29.98 -4.99
C ILE A 465 -19.37 30.60 -6.38
N GLU A 466 -18.30 30.64 -7.16
CA GLU A 466 -18.33 31.14 -8.54
C GLU A 466 -19.23 30.27 -9.44
N PRO A 467 -19.95 30.87 -10.42
CA PRO A 467 -20.76 30.14 -11.38
C PRO A 467 -19.95 29.12 -12.19
N GLN A 468 -20.54 27.95 -12.49
CA GLN A 468 -19.91 26.96 -13.37
C GLN A 468 -19.69 27.54 -14.76
N THR A 469 -18.50 27.33 -15.31
CA THR A 469 -18.10 27.72 -16.67
C THR A 469 -17.94 26.49 -17.58
N ILE A 470 -17.73 26.76 -18.87
CA ILE A 470 -17.32 25.76 -19.87
C ILE A 470 -15.78 25.78 -19.96
N ASP A 471 -15.12 24.65 -19.72
CA ASP A 471 -13.66 24.52 -19.79
C ASP A 471 -13.15 24.56 -21.25
N GLN A 472 -13.92 24.01 -22.19
CA GLN A 472 -13.66 24.05 -23.65
C GLN A 472 -14.96 23.95 -24.45
N GLY A 473 -15.00 24.55 -25.65
CA GLY A 473 -16.16 24.51 -26.55
C GLY A 473 -17.19 25.60 -26.28
N VAL A 474 -18.40 25.43 -26.81
CA VAL A 474 -19.55 26.36 -26.68
C VAL A 474 -20.86 25.58 -26.54
N SER A 475 -21.93 26.26 -26.11
CA SER A 475 -23.29 25.70 -26.05
C SER A 475 -23.91 25.46 -27.43
N GLY A 476 -24.94 24.61 -27.49
CA GLY A 476 -25.71 24.29 -28.70
C GLY A 476 -25.56 22.86 -29.24
N GLY A 477 -24.71 22.02 -28.63
CA GLY A 477 -24.46 20.64 -29.07
C GLY A 477 -24.40 19.64 -27.91
N VAL A 478 -23.31 18.88 -27.81
CA VAL A 478 -23.07 17.89 -26.75
C VAL A 478 -22.31 18.51 -25.58
N ALA A 479 -22.82 18.40 -24.36
CA ALA A 479 -22.04 18.66 -23.14
C ALA A 479 -21.43 17.35 -22.61
N VAL A 480 -20.11 17.32 -22.45
CA VAL A 480 -19.39 16.31 -21.67
C VAL A 480 -19.21 16.87 -20.26
N VAL A 481 -20.01 16.35 -19.32
CA VAL A 481 -20.07 16.82 -17.93
C VAL A 481 -19.37 15.82 -17.03
N ALA A 482 -18.35 16.26 -16.28
CA ALA A 482 -17.46 15.36 -15.57
C ALA A 482 -16.91 15.94 -14.26
N TRP A 483 -16.18 15.11 -13.51
CA TRP A 483 -15.57 15.46 -12.23
C TRP A 483 -14.31 14.61 -11.95
N GLY A 484 -13.43 15.11 -11.07
CA GLY A 484 -12.23 14.41 -10.62
C GLY A 484 -11.21 14.09 -11.72
N SER A 485 -10.46 12.99 -11.53
CA SER A 485 -9.38 12.52 -12.44
C SER A 485 -9.72 12.43 -13.94
N THR A 486 -11.00 12.33 -14.32
CA THR A 486 -11.42 12.27 -15.72
C THR A 486 -11.08 13.54 -16.53
N TYR A 487 -10.79 14.68 -15.86
CA TYR A 487 -10.51 15.97 -16.51
C TYR A 487 -9.50 15.86 -17.65
N GLY A 488 -8.37 15.17 -17.43
CA GLY A 488 -7.27 15.11 -18.39
C GLY A 488 -7.65 14.49 -19.73
N THR A 489 -8.16 13.25 -19.68
CA THR A 489 -8.61 12.49 -20.85
C THR A 489 -9.75 13.19 -21.57
N LEU A 490 -10.73 13.74 -20.83
CA LEU A 490 -11.89 14.41 -21.43
C LEU A 490 -11.53 15.76 -22.03
N TYR A 491 -10.61 16.52 -21.42
CA TYR A 491 -10.06 17.73 -22.01
C TYR A 491 -9.39 17.42 -23.36
N LYS A 492 -8.58 16.36 -23.43
CA LYS A 492 -7.93 15.94 -24.68
C LYS A 492 -8.95 15.43 -25.72
N ALA A 493 -9.89 14.57 -25.35
CA ALA A 493 -10.91 14.05 -26.26
C ALA A 493 -11.83 15.16 -26.83
N VAL A 494 -12.24 16.13 -26.01
CA VAL A 494 -13.05 17.28 -26.47
C VAL A 494 -12.22 18.22 -27.35
N LYS A 495 -10.93 18.45 -27.06
CA LYS A 495 -10.01 19.22 -27.93
C LYS A 495 -9.94 18.62 -29.34
N ASP A 496 -9.81 17.30 -29.43
CA ASP A 496 -9.67 16.60 -30.71
C ASP A 496 -10.99 16.50 -31.48
N ALA A 497 -12.13 16.31 -30.78
CA ALA A 497 -13.46 16.38 -31.39
C ALA A 497 -13.79 17.79 -31.92
N LEU A 498 -13.44 18.85 -31.18
CA LEU A 498 -13.52 20.24 -31.66
C LEU A 498 -12.63 20.47 -32.90
N ALA A 499 -11.43 19.87 -32.93
CA ALA A 499 -10.54 19.94 -34.10
C ALA A 499 -11.08 19.16 -35.32
N ALA A 500 -11.89 18.13 -35.11
CA ALA A 500 -12.63 17.43 -36.16
C ALA A 500 -13.88 18.21 -36.64
N GLY A 501 -14.29 19.26 -35.93
CA GLY A 501 -15.45 20.10 -36.25
C GLY A 501 -16.75 19.73 -35.53
N GLU A 502 -16.69 18.84 -34.52
CA GLU A 502 -17.85 18.43 -33.74
C GLU A 502 -18.31 19.53 -32.77
N GLN A 503 -19.63 19.69 -32.60
CA GLN A 503 -20.20 20.64 -31.63
C GLN A 503 -20.27 20.02 -30.24
N VAL A 504 -19.15 20.07 -29.52
CA VAL A 504 -18.99 19.52 -28.16
C VAL A 504 -18.37 20.54 -27.21
N ALA A 505 -18.76 20.47 -25.93
CA ALA A 505 -18.17 21.25 -24.84
C ALA A 505 -17.75 20.34 -23.66
N HIS A 506 -16.72 20.77 -22.92
CA HIS A 506 -16.31 20.17 -21.65
C HIS A 506 -16.77 21.07 -20.50
N ILE A 507 -17.46 20.48 -19.52
CA ILE A 507 -17.86 21.15 -18.27
C ILE A 507 -17.37 20.28 -17.11
N HIS A 508 -16.44 20.80 -16.31
CA HIS A 508 -15.86 20.04 -15.21
C HIS A 508 -16.21 20.64 -13.84
N LEU A 509 -16.83 19.82 -12.99
CA LEU A 509 -17.39 20.27 -11.71
C LEU A 509 -16.36 20.20 -10.58
N ARG A 510 -16.08 21.35 -9.94
CA ARG A 510 -15.38 21.39 -8.64
C ARG A 510 -16.35 21.13 -7.49
N HIS A 511 -17.47 21.83 -7.46
CA HIS A 511 -18.45 21.77 -6.37
C HIS A 511 -19.52 20.72 -6.69
N ILE A 512 -19.58 19.69 -5.86
CA ILE A 512 -20.44 18.52 -6.05
C ILE A 512 -21.70 18.64 -5.18
N ASN A 513 -21.57 19.15 -3.95
CA ASN A 513 -22.72 19.50 -3.12
C ASN A 513 -22.45 20.79 -2.33
N PRO A 514 -23.34 21.79 -2.35
CA PRO A 514 -24.35 21.97 -3.40
C PRO A 514 -23.68 22.10 -4.78
N LEU A 515 -24.47 21.91 -5.84
CA LEU A 515 -24.03 22.21 -7.20
C LEU A 515 -24.06 23.74 -7.42
N PRO A 516 -23.22 24.29 -8.32
CA PRO A 516 -23.30 25.70 -8.71
C PRO A 516 -24.70 26.10 -9.19
N SER A 517 -25.20 27.23 -8.72
CA SER A 517 -26.59 27.67 -8.90
C SER A 517 -27.00 27.84 -10.38
N ASN A 518 -26.06 28.20 -11.26
CA ASN A 518 -26.29 28.34 -12.69
C ASN A 518 -26.26 27.01 -13.48
N LEU A 519 -25.87 25.88 -12.87
CA LEU A 519 -25.59 24.65 -13.62
C LEU A 519 -26.81 24.11 -14.37
N GLY A 520 -28.02 24.24 -13.81
CA GLY A 520 -29.25 23.83 -14.48
C GLY A 520 -29.54 24.63 -15.76
N GLU A 521 -29.30 25.94 -15.74
CA GLU A 521 -29.47 26.81 -16.91
C GLU A 521 -28.38 26.57 -17.96
N LEU A 522 -27.12 26.40 -17.51
CA LEU A 522 -25.98 26.07 -18.38
C LEU A 522 -26.22 24.75 -19.13
N LEU A 523 -26.67 23.70 -18.44
CA LEU A 523 -26.93 22.40 -19.04
C LEU A 523 -28.16 22.39 -19.96
N ALA A 524 -29.14 23.27 -19.74
CA ALA A 524 -30.27 23.44 -20.66
C ALA A 524 -29.87 24.05 -22.02
N GLY A 525 -28.64 24.58 -22.15
CA GLY A 525 -28.06 25.08 -23.40
C GLY A 525 -27.50 24.00 -24.33
N PHE A 526 -27.74 22.71 -24.09
CA PHE A 526 -27.19 21.58 -24.84
C PHE A 526 -28.27 20.59 -25.28
N GLU A 527 -28.11 20.00 -26.47
CA GLU A 527 -29.04 19.01 -27.03
C GLU A 527 -28.86 17.62 -26.39
N THR A 528 -27.65 17.32 -25.91
CA THR A 528 -27.32 16.04 -25.26
C THR A 528 -26.27 16.28 -24.19
N ILE A 529 -26.46 15.64 -23.03
CA ILE A 529 -25.51 15.68 -21.92
C ILE A 529 -24.99 14.26 -21.71
N ILE A 530 -23.68 14.07 -21.83
CA ILE A 530 -22.97 12.82 -21.55
C ILE A 530 -22.21 12.99 -20.25
N VAL A 531 -22.30 12.01 -19.35
CA VAL A 531 -21.54 11.95 -18.10
C VAL A 531 -20.59 10.75 -18.13
N PRO A 532 -19.29 10.96 -18.42
CA PRO A 532 -18.24 9.96 -18.25
C PRO A 532 -17.78 9.92 -16.79
N GLU A 533 -17.80 8.75 -16.17
CA GLU A 533 -17.32 8.59 -14.79
C GLU A 533 -16.75 7.20 -14.49
N LEU A 534 -15.73 7.16 -13.61
CA LEU A 534 -15.07 5.93 -13.16
C LEU A 534 -15.86 5.26 -12.02
N ASN A 535 -17.16 5.05 -12.25
CA ASN A 535 -18.09 4.37 -11.34
C ASN A 535 -19.35 3.90 -12.12
N THR A 536 -20.42 3.50 -11.43
CA THR A 536 -21.68 3.01 -12.04
C THR A 536 -22.70 4.09 -12.40
N GLY A 537 -22.33 5.37 -12.41
CA GLY A 537 -23.17 6.50 -12.80
C GLY A 537 -23.65 7.38 -11.62
N GLN A 538 -22.75 7.74 -10.71
CA GLN A 538 -23.10 8.44 -9.46
C GLN A 538 -23.35 9.95 -9.65
N LEU A 539 -22.47 10.67 -10.37
CA LEU A 539 -22.72 12.07 -10.73
C LEU A 539 -23.96 12.17 -11.62
N ALA A 540 -24.11 11.28 -12.60
CA ALA A 540 -25.30 11.23 -13.44
C ALA A 540 -26.60 11.09 -12.65
N THR A 541 -26.57 10.38 -11.52
CA THR A 541 -27.72 10.24 -10.61
C THR A 541 -27.93 11.48 -9.75
N LEU A 542 -26.85 12.11 -9.25
CA LEU A 542 -26.92 13.39 -8.53
C LEU A 542 -27.48 14.53 -9.41
N LEU A 543 -27.07 14.62 -10.68
CA LEU A 543 -27.59 15.62 -11.62
C LEU A 543 -29.09 15.42 -11.89
N ARG A 544 -29.57 14.18 -11.98
CA ARG A 544 -30.99 13.85 -12.08
C ARG A 544 -31.76 14.22 -10.80
N ASP A 545 -31.20 13.92 -9.62
CA ASP A 545 -31.78 14.25 -8.30
C ASP A 545 -31.90 15.76 -8.06
N LYS A 546 -30.87 16.55 -8.39
CA LYS A 546 -30.83 17.99 -8.08
C LYS A 546 -31.38 18.90 -9.17
N LEU A 547 -31.23 18.54 -10.44
CA LEU A 547 -31.56 19.42 -11.57
C LEU A 547 -32.61 18.83 -12.52
N ASN A 548 -33.04 17.57 -12.32
CA ASN A 548 -33.98 16.85 -13.22
C ASN A 548 -33.52 16.83 -14.70
N VAL A 549 -32.21 16.92 -14.96
CA VAL A 549 -31.64 16.88 -16.31
C VAL A 549 -31.55 15.44 -16.83
N ARG A 550 -31.88 15.22 -18.10
CA ARG A 550 -31.58 13.97 -18.79
C ARG A 550 -30.10 13.93 -19.13
N VAL A 551 -29.43 12.87 -18.70
CA VAL A 551 -28.02 12.59 -19.05
C VAL A 551 -27.87 11.16 -19.55
N GLU A 552 -27.04 10.97 -20.56
CA GLU A 552 -26.56 9.67 -21.04
C GLU A 552 -25.25 9.32 -20.30
N GLN A 553 -25.03 8.04 -20.01
CA GLN A 553 -23.99 7.60 -19.06
C GLN A 553 -22.87 6.82 -19.75
N PHE A 554 -21.61 7.21 -19.50
CA PHE A 554 -20.43 6.52 -20.02
C PHE A 554 -19.57 6.01 -18.84
N ASN A 555 -19.97 4.84 -18.35
CA ASN A 555 -19.48 4.28 -17.08
C ASN A 555 -18.32 3.29 -17.29
N LYS A 556 -17.26 3.40 -16.49
CA LYS A 556 -16.16 2.41 -16.43
C LYS A 556 -15.84 2.07 -14.96
N VAL A 557 -15.66 0.79 -14.67
CA VAL A 557 -15.39 0.28 -13.30
C VAL A 557 -14.29 -0.78 -13.38
N THR A 558 -13.08 -0.32 -13.70
CA THR A 558 -11.92 -1.16 -14.08
C THR A 558 -10.72 -0.98 -13.15
N GLY A 559 -10.80 -0.07 -12.16
CA GLY A 559 -9.65 0.34 -11.34
C GLY A 559 -8.56 1.13 -12.07
N GLN A 560 -8.80 1.54 -13.32
CA GLN A 560 -7.83 2.28 -14.14
C GLN A 560 -8.37 3.68 -14.50
N PRO A 561 -7.49 4.64 -14.83
CA PRO A 561 -7.91 5.91 -15.44
C PRO A 561 -8.73 5.70 -16.72
N LEU A 562 -9.49 6.73 -17.11
CA LEU A 562 -10.23 6.73 -18.37
C LEU A 562 -9.24 6.93 -19.54
N ASN A 563 -9.31 6.08 -20.57
CA ASN A 563 -8.52 6.20 -21.81
C ASN A 563 -9.41 6.69 -22.97
N GLU A 564 -8.83 7.31 -24.00
CA GLU A 564 -9.54 7.72 -25.23
C GLU A 564 -10.06 6.49 -26.00
N VAL A 565 -9.29 5.40 -26.00
CA VAL A 565 -9.60 4.12 -26.68
C VAL A 565 -10.81 3.40 -26.05
N ASP A 566 -11.13 3.66 -24.77
CA ASP A 566 -12.18 2.96 -24.03
C ASP A 566 -13.61 3.17 -24.57
N MET A 567 -13.79 4.08 -25.54
CA MET A 567 -15.05 4.31 -26.25
C MET A 567 -15.48 3.16 -27.19
N ASN A 568 -14.73 2.06 -27.31
CA ASN A 568 -15.09 0.90 -28.14
C ASN A 568 -14.93 -0.50 -27.47
N ALA A 569 -16.02 -0.97 -26.84
CA ALA A 569 -16.40 -2.37 -26.56
C ALA A 569 -15.54 -3.30 -25.64
N LEU A 570 -16.21 -4.30 -25.02
CA LEU A 570 -15.67 -5.40 -24.21
C LEU A 570 -16.49 -6.70 -24.45
N THR A 571 -16.04 -7.88 -23.97
CA THR A 571 -16.69 -9.18 -24.28
C THR A 571 -16.75 -10.20 -23.10
N PHE A 572 -17.36 -11.36 -23.33
CA PHE A 572 -17.93 -12.29 -22.34
C PHE A 572 -16.96 -13.20 -21.53
N LYS A 573 -15.65 -13.20 -21.79
CA LYS A 573 -14.76 -14.31 -21.36
C LYS A 573 -14.24 -14.28 -19.92
N ASP A 574 -14.53 -13.24 -19.14
CA ASP A 574 -13.69 -12.88 -17.98
C ASP A 574 -14.11 -13.50 -16.62
N PHE A 575 -15.06 -14.45 -16.58
CA PHE A 575 -15.75 -14.84 -15.33
C PHE A 575 -16.01 -16.36 -15.13
N ALA A 576 -14.97 -17.22 -14.97
CA ALA A 576 -15.15 -18.60 -14.47
C ALA A 576 -13.86 -19.28 -13.92
N THR A 577 -13.94 -19.95 -12.75
CA THR A 577 -13.05 -21.08 -12.33
C THR A 577 -13.76 -22.04 -11.35
N ASP A 578 -13.25 -23.27 -11.22
CA ASP A 578 -13.92 -24.45 -10.63
C ASP A 578 -12.94 -25.38 -9.88
N GLN A 579 -12.19 -24.87 -8.89
CA GLN A 579 -10.91 -25.47 -8.48
C GLN A 579 -10.93 -26.78 -7.65
N GLU A 580 -10.05 -27.71 -8.04
CA GLU A 580 -9.61 -28.89 -7.27
C GLU A 580 -8.51 -28.57 -6.24
N VAL A 581 -8.22 -29.52 -5.34
CA VAL A 581 -7.06 -29.49 -4.41
C VAL A 581 -5.74 -29.42 -5.19
N ARG A 582 -4.84 -28.49 -4.80
CA ARG A 582 -3.55 -28.25 -5.49
C ARG A 582 -2.34 -28.45 -4.57
N TRP A 583 -1.89 -29.70 -4.42
CA TRP A 583 -0.58 -30.08 -3.86
C TRP A 583 0.10 -31.13 -4.74
N CYS A 584 1.42 -31.29 -4.60
CA CYS A 584 2.18 -32.28 -5.38
C CYS A 584 1.90 -33.70 -4.85
N PRO A 585 1.57 -34.69 -5.71
CA PRO A 585 1.33 -36.06 -5.27
C PRO A 585 2.49 -36.62 -4.43
N GLY A 586 2.18 -37.15 -3.24
CA GLY A 586 3.17 -37.69 -2.31
C GLY A 586 3.84 -36.68 -1.36
N CYS A 587 3.44 -35.40 -1.35
CA CYS A 587 3.99 -34.42 -0.41
C CYS A 587 3.62 -34.71 1.05
N GLY A 588 4.53 -34.43 1.99
CA GLY A 588 4.30 -34.52 3.44
C GLY A 588 3.12 -33.67 3.94
N ASP A 589 2.75 -32.61 3.21
CA ASP A 589 1.59 -31.75 3.50
C ASP A 589 0.30 -32.56 3.76
N TYR A 590 0.07 -33.66 3.00
CA TYR A 590 -1.07 -34.56 3.18
C TYR A 590 -1.02 -35.34 4.50
N ALA A 591 0.18 -35.72 4.95
CA ALA A 591 0.37 -36.45 6.20
C ALA A 591 0.23 -35.52 7.42
N ILE A 592 0.74 -34.29 7.32
CA ILE A 592 0.61 -33.29 8.38
C ILE A 592 -0.84 -32.81 8.50
N LEU A 593 -1.53 -32.51 7.38
CA LEU A 593 -2.97 -32.18 7.37
C LEU A 593 -3.79 -33.25 8.10
N LYS A 594 -3.50 -34.53 7.84
CA LYS A 594 -4.17 -35.66 8.49
C LYS A 594 -3.89 -35.74 10.00
N SER A 595 -2.67 -35.40 10.44
CA SER A 595 -2.35 -35.30 11.88
C SER A 595 -2.97 -34.08 12.54
N VAL A 596 -3.13 -32.96 11.83
CA VAL A 596 -3.91 -31.80 12.32
C VAL A 596 -5.39 -32.18 12.48
N HIS A 597 -6.00 -32.83 11.48
CA HIS A 597 -7.38 -33.34 11.58
C HIS A 597 -7.58 -34.28 12.78
N LYS A 598 -6.62 -35.18 13.04
CA LYS A 598 -6.62 -36.02 14.24
C LYS A 598 -6.49 -35.22 15.53
N ALA A 599 -5.51 -34.31 15.63
CA ALA A 599 -5.26 -33.53 16.84
C ALA A 599 -6.49 -32.69 17.23
N LEU A 600 -7.13 -32.03 16.26
CA LEU A 600 -8.37 -31.29 16.51
C LEU A 600 -9.51 -32.20 17.05
N ALA A 601 -9.65 -33.40 16.50
CA ALA A 601 -10.69 -34.35 16.91
C ALA A 601 -10.41 -35.05 18.25
N GLU A 602 -9.15 -35.42 18.52
CA GLU A 602 -8.71 -36.10 19.74
C GLU A 602 -8.48 -35.12 20.90
N GLY A 603 -8.10 -33.87 20.60
CA GLY A 603 -7.85 -32.79 21.55
C GLY A 603 -9.07 -31.92 21.89
N GLY A 604 -10.25 -32.23 21.34
CA GLY A 604 -11.52 -31.56 21.68
C GLY A 604 -11.64 -30.12 21.16
N SER A 605 -11.00 -29.78 20.04
CA SER A 605 -11.14 -28.46 19.40
C SER A 605 -12.56 -28.27 18.83
N VAL A 606 -13.11 -27.07 18.96
CA VAL A 606 -14.48 -26.73 18.56
C VAL A 606 -14.44 -25.90 17.26
N PRO A 607 -15.00 -26.37 16.12
CA PRO A 607 -14.79 -25.76 14.81
C PRO A 607 -15.10 -24.25 14.72
N GLU A 608 -16.11 -23.77 15.43
CA GLU A 608 -16.51 -22.36 15.49
C GLU A 608 -15.65 -21.49 16.43
N LYS A 609 -14.74 -22.10 17.22
CA LYS A 609 -13.74 -21.42 18.07
C LYS A 609 -12.30 -21.58 17.57
N THR A 610 -12.06 -22.47 16.62
CA THR A 610 -10.73 -22.73 16.05
C THR A 610 -10.51 -21.93 14.76
N VAL A 611 -9.37 -21.21 14.68
CA VAL A 611 -9.00 -20.39 13.51
C VAL A 611 -7.64 -20.82 12.97
N PHE A 612 -7.56 -21.20 11.70
CA PHE A 612 -6.30 -21.49 11.02
C PHE A 612 -5.84 -20.29 10.17
N VAL A 613 -4.79 -19.61 10.61
CA VAL A 613 -4.12 -18.53 9.88
C VAL A 613 -2.88 -19.09 9.18
N SER A 614 -2.60 -18.68 7.95
CA SER A 614 -1.36 -19.06 7.26
C SER A 614 -0.77 -17.94 6.41
N GLY A 615 0.54 -17.99 6.12
CA GLY A 615 1.21 -17.02 5.25
C GLY A 615 1.11 -17.45 3.79
N ILE A 616 2.20 -17.39 3.00
CA ILE A 616 2.20 -17.90 1.62
C ILE A 616 3.28 -18.96 1.42
N GLY A 617 2.86 -20.14 0.93
CA GLY A 617 3.70 -21.33 0.77
C GLY A 617 2.89 -22.55 0.33
N CYS A 618 3.54 -23.71 0.24
CA CYS A 618 2.83 -24.98 -0.01
C CYS A 618 2.02 -25.37 1.24
N SER A 619 2.67 -25.44 2.40
CA SER A 619 2.06 -25.66 3.71
C SER A 619 0.94 -24.67 4.00
N SER A 620 1.10 -23.40 3.61
CA SER A 620 0.12 -22.35 3.86
C SER A 620 -1.23 -22.54 3.16
N ARG A 621 -1.39 -23.52 2.26
CA ARG A 621 -2.70 -23.90 1.71
C ARG A 621 -3.58 -24.67 2.70
N LEU A 622 -3.03 -25.09 3.84
CA LEU A 622 -3.74 -25.91 4.85
C LEU A 622 -5.12 -25.36 5.27
N PRO A 623 -5.35 -24.04 5.49
CA PRO A 623 -6.67 -23.55 5.90
C PRO A 623 -7.78 -23.77 4.86
N TYR A 624 -7.47 -23.98 3.57
CA TYR A 624 -8.47 -24.35 2.57
C TYR A 624 -8.93 -25.82 2.69
N TYR A 625 -8.27 -26.62 3.51
CA TYR A 625 -8.48 -28.07 3.65
C TYR A 625 -8.85 -28.48 5.09
N VAL A 626 -9.22 -27.51 5.94
CA VAL A 626 -9.74 -27.72 7.30
C VAL A 626 -11.09 -27.02 7.41
N ASN A 627 -12.13 -27.73 7.86
CA ASN A 627 -13.50 -27.21 7.94
C ASN A 627 -13.74 -26.44 9.25
N THR A 628 -13.00 -25.34 9.43
CA THR A 628 -13.10 -24.37 10.53
C THR A 628 -13.00 -22.96 9.94
N TYR A 629 -12.91 -21.92 10.77
CA TYR A 629 -12.46 -20.61 10.26
C TYR A 629 -11.02 -20.71 9.76
N GLY A 630 -10.76 -20.16 8.57
CA GLY A 630 -9.46 -20.25 7.89
C GLY A 630 -9.13 -18.95 7.15
N PHE A 631 -7.90 -18.46 7.29
CA PHE A 631 -7.44 -17.20 6.67
C PHE A 631 -6.02 -17.33 6.13
N HIS A 632 -5.90 -17.38 4.80
CA HIS A 632 -4.62 -17.38 4.06
C HIS A 632 -4.20 -15.92 3.84
N THR A 633 -3.31 -15.41 4.70
CA THR A 633 -2.77 -14.04 4.64
C THR A 633 -1.48 -13.97 3.83
N ILE A 634 -0.98 -12.76 3.59
CA ILE A 634 0.21 -12.52 2.76
C ILE A 634 1.52 -12.98 3.44
N HIS A 635 2.56 -13.23 2.62
CA HIS A 635 3.88 -13.72 3.01
C HIS A 635 4.37 -13.24 4.40
N GLY A 636 4.58 -14.19 5.31
CA GLY A 636 5.13 -13.95 6.64
C GLY A 636 4.29 -13.09 7.57
N ARG A 637 3.05 -12.72 7.18
CA ARG A 637 2.15 -11.94 8.04
C ARG A 637 1.27 -12.81 8.93
N ALA A 638 1.32 -14.14 8.80
CA ALA A 638 0.52 -15.05 9.62
C ALA A 638 0.69 -14.82 11.14
N PRO A 639 1.92 -14.67 11.70
CA PRO A 639 2.07 -14.38 13.13
C PRO A 639 1.52 -13.00 13.53
N ALA A 640 1.65 -12.00 12.65
CA ALA A 640 1.14 -10.64 12.90
C ALA A 640 -0.39 -10.55 12.81
N PHE A 641 -0.98 -11.22 11.81
CA PHE A 641 -2.43 -11.34 11.64
C PHE A 641 -3.04 -12.15 12.78
N ALA A 642 -2.45 -13.30 13.13
CA ALA A 642 -2.88 -14.11 14.27
C ALA A 642 -2.73 -13.36 15.61
N THR A 643 -1.66 -12.56 15.78
CA THR A 643 -1.54 -11.63 16.91
C THR A 643 -2.70 -10.64 16.94
N GLY A 644 -3.10 -10.08 15.79
CA GLY A 644 -4.30 -9.24 15.68
C GLY A 644 -5.60 -9.96 16.02
N VAL A 645 -5.81 -11.18 15.49
CA VAL A 645 -6.98 -12.03 15.79
C VAL A 645 -7.08 -12.33 17.29
N LYS A 646 -5.96 -12.66 17.94
CA LYS A 646 -5.92 -13.01 19.36
C LYS A 646 -6.04 -11.79 20.29
N LEU A 647 -5.43 -10.66 19.92
CA LEU A 647 -5.65 -9.36 20.60
C LEU A 647 -7.10 -8.89 20.50
N ALA A 648 -7.77 -9.15 19.37
CA ALA A 648 -9.16 -8.78 19.16
C ALA A 648 -10.16 -9.76 19.82
N ASN A 649 -9.78 -11.04 19.98
CA ASN A 649 -10.61 -12.04 20.67
C ASN A 649 -9.74 -13.11 21.38
N PRO A 650 -9.46 -12.94 22.67
CA PRO A 650 -8.63 -13.86 23.46
C PRO A 650 -9.20 -15.28 23.61
N GLU A 651 -10.50 -15.50 23.41
CA GLU A 651 -11.17 -16.81 23.60
C GLU A 651 -10.95 -17.80 22.42
N LEU A 652 -10.30 -17.36 21.34
CA LEU A 652 -10.10 -18.19 20.14
C LEU A 652 -8.87 -19.10 20.23
N GLU A 653 -9.02 -20.31 19.69
CA GLU A 653 -7.95 -21.29 19.49
C GLU A 653 -7.30 -21.02 18.12
N VAL A 654 -6.28 -20.17 18.09
CA VAL A 654 -5.66 -19.70 16.84
C VAL A 654 -4.41 -20.53 16.52
N TRP A 655 -4.46 -21.21 15.38
CA TRP A 655 -3.35 -21.96 14.79
C TRP A 655 -2.68 -21.15 13.68
N VAL A 656 -1.35 -21.14 13.63
CA VAL A 656 -0.54 -20.47 12.62
C VAL A 656 0.24 -21.52 11.83
N VAL A 657 -0.10 -21.71 10.56
CA VAL A 657 0.62 -22.62 9.65
C VAL A 657 1.56 -21.84 8.75
N THR A 658 2.83 -22.20 8.79
CA THR A 658 3.88 -21.49 8.05
C THR A 658 4.99 -22.45 7.61
N GLY A 659 5.68 -22.12 6.52
CA GLY A 659 6.90 -22.84 6.10
C GLY A 659 8.15 -22.17 6.67
N ASP A 660 9.28 -22.87 6.66
CA ASP A 660 10.62 -22.33 6.97
C ASP A 660 10.85 -20.91 6.42
N GLY A 661 10.69 -20.69 5.11
CA GLY A 661 10.91 -19.40 4.46
C GLY A 661 9.81 -18.36 4.70
N ASP A 662 8.58 -18.79 4.96
CA ASP A 662 7.46 -17.89 5.27
C ASP A 662 7.57 -17.37 6.70
N GLY A 663 7.85 -18.24 7.66
CA GLY A 663 7.86 -17.95 9.10
C GLY A 663 9.18 -17.42 9.61
N LEU A 664 10.32 -17.95 9.12
CA LEU A 664 11.66 -17.57 9.60
C LEU A 664 12.36 -16.53 8.70
N SER A 665 11.95 -16.39 7.43
CA SER A 665 12.47 -15.31 6.55
C SER A 665 11.53 -14.10 6.54
N ILE A 666 10.50 -14.10 5.69
CA ILE A 666 9.66 -12.91 5.43
C ILE A 666 8.80 -12.55 6.65
N GLY A 667 8.46 -13.57 7.45
CA GLY A 667 7.77 -13.45 8.73
C GLY A 667 8.70 -13.42 9.94
N GLY A 668 10.02 -13.57 9.78
CA GLY A 668 10.96 -13.80 10.87
C GLY A 668 10.84 -12.77 12.00
N ASN A 669 10.75 -11.48 11.67
CA ASN A 669 10.57 -10.44 12.69
C ASN A 669 9.17 -10.44 13.33
N HIS A 670 8.13 -10.84 12.60
CA HIS A 670 6.77 -10.98 13.15
C HIS A 670 6.68 -12.19 14.08
N LEU A 671 7.27 -13.32 13.69
CA LEU A 671 7.38 -14.53 14.51
C LEU A 671 8.22 -14.27 15.76
N LEU A 672 9.40 -13.65 15.64
CA LEU A 672 10.23 -13.22 16.76
C LEU A 672 9.43 -12.34 17.73
N HIS A 673 8.74 -11.31 17.24
CA HIS A 673 7.92 -10.47 18.10
C HIS A 673 6.75 -11.21 18.72
N THR A 674 6.14 -12.18 18.04
CA THR A 674 5.06 -13.01 18.57
C THR A 674 5.55 -13.87 19.73
N LEU A 675 6.63 -14.64 19.52
CA LEU A 675 7.26 -15.51 20.52
C LEU A 675 7.77 -14.69 21.72
N ARG A 676 8.45 -13.56 21.49
CA ARG A 676 8.93 -12.65 22.53
C ARG A 676 7.79 -12.04 23.36
N ARG A 677 6.65 -11.75 22.72
CA ARG A 677 5.43 -11.23 23.36
C ARG A 677 4.62 -12.30 24.09
N ASN A 678 4.88 -13.58 23.81
CA ASN A 678 4.10 -14.70 24.31
C ASN A 678 2.60 -14.66 23.98
N ILE A 679 2.23 -14.25 22.76
CA ILE A 679 0.81 -14.27 22.35
C ILE A 679 0.31 -15.73 22.33
N ASP A 680 -0.85 -16.01 22.93
CA ASP A 680 -1.44 -17.34 23.08
C ASP A 680 -1.88 -17.94 21.73
N LEU A 681 -0.97 -18.62 21.03
CA LEU A 681 -1.06 -19.08 19.64
C LEU A 681 -0.33 -20.42 19.41
N ASN A 682 -0.90 -21.28 18.56
CA ASN A 682 -0.31 -22.57 18.21
C ASN A 682 0.37 -22.54 16.83
N ILE A 683 1.70 -22.53 16.79
CA ILE A 683 2.48 -22.26 15.57
C ILE A 683 3.13 -23.54 15.04
N LEU A 684 2.75 -23.96 13.82
CA LEU A 684 3.28 -25.13 13.12
C LEU A 684 4.21 -24.69 11.98
N LEU A 685 5.50 -24.99 12.12
CA LEU A 685 6.53 -24.74 11.12
C LEU A 685 6.79 -26.00 10.28
N PHE A 686 6.47 -25.94 9.00
CA PHE A 686 6.78 -26.97 8.02
C PHE A 686 8.19 -26.69 7.50
N ASN A 687 9.22 -27.34 8.08
CA ASN A 687 10.61 -27.19 7.68
C ASN A 687 10.99 -28.26 6.65
N ASN A 688 11.28 -27.83 5.43
CA ASN A 688 11.73 -28.70 4.33
C ASN A 688 13.03 -28.20 3.67
N GLU A 689 13.73 -27.29 4.35
CA GLU A 689 14.97 -26.66 3.91
C GLU A 689 14.90 -26.07 2.47
N ILE A 690 13.72 -25.69 1.95
CA ILE A 690 13.57 -25.20 0.58
C ILE A 690 12.28 -24.39 0.32
N TYR A 691 12.38 -23.29 -0.42
CA TYR A 691 11.20 -22.59 -0.94
C TYR A 691 10.54 -23.38 -2.09
N GLY A 692 9.74 -24.40 -1.76
CA GLY A 692 9.05 -25.25 -2.73
C GLY A 692 8.17 -24.47 -3.73
N LEU A 693 7.39 -23.51 -3.23
CA LEU A 693 6.46 -22.72 -4.07
C LEU A 693 7.20 -21.74 -5.03
N THR A 694 8.43 -21.32 -4.71
CA THR A 694 9.19 -20.36 -5.54
C THR A 694 10.12 -21.04 -6.56
N LYS A 695 9.80 -22.31 -6.90
CA LYS A 695 10.54 -23.20 -7.81
C LYS A 695 11.89 -23.68 -7.24
N GLY A 696 11.96 -23.95 -5.93
CA GLY A 696 13.07 -24.67 -5.28
C GLY A 696 14.29 -23.80 -4.95
N GLN A 697 14.08 -22.60 -4.42
CA GLN A 697 15.17 -21.72 -3.95
C GLN A 697 15.60 -22.11 -2.52
N TYR A 698 16.87 -21.91 -2.17
CA TYR A 698 17.34 -22.16 -0.80
C TYR A 698 16.60 -21.26 0.21
N SER A 699 16.18 -21.84 1.34
CA SER A 699 15.46 -21.19 2.44
C SER A 699 16.45 -20.81 3.57
N PRO A 700 16.00 -20.12 4.64
CA PRO A 700 16.86 -19.81 5.78
C PRO A 700 17.41 -21.05 6.49
N THR A 701 16.75 -22.21 6.37
CA THR A 701 17.17 -23.46 7.02
C THR A 701 18.02 -24.34 6.11
N SER A 702 18.16 -24.02 4.80
CA SER A 702 18.99 -24.80 3.87
C SER A 702 20.45 -24.90 4.31
N ARG A 703 20.96 -26.13 4.42
CA ARG A 703 22.39 -26.41 4.65
C ARG A 703 23.30 -25.70 3.63
N PRO A 704 24.55 -25.35 3.98
CA PRO A 704 25.52 -24.81 3.02
C PRO A 704 25.81 -25.82 1.91
N GLY A 705 25.99 -25.35 0.68
CA GLY A 705 26.12 -26.21 -0.50
C GLY A 705 24.79 -26.61 -1.14
N THR A 706 23.63 -26.16 -0.63
CA THR A 706 22.32 -26.45 -1.25
C THR A 706 22.22 -25.78 -2.62
N HIS A 707 22.39 -26.57 -3.67
CA HIS A 707 22.27 -26.13 -5.06
C HIS A 707 20.80 -25.82 -5.38
N SER A 708 20.54 -24.62 -5.88
CA SER A 708 19.18 -24.18 -6.27
C SER A 708 19.22 -23.34 -7.55
N PRO A 709 18.08 -23.11 -8.23
CA PRO A 709 18.05 -22.30 -9.45
C PRO A 709 18.46 -20.83 -9.29
N THR A 710 18.63 -20.35 -8.04
CA THR A 710 19.20 -19.05 -7.70
C THR A 710 20.62 -19.12 -7.14
N SER A 711 21.01 -20.25 -6.55
CA SER A 711 22.38 -20.54 -6.09
C SER A 711 22.94 -21.79 -6.80
N PRO A 712 23.32 -21.69 -8.09
CA PRO A 712 23.80 -22.84 -8.87
C PRO A 712 25.16 -23.37 -8.41
N ALA A 713 25.92 -22.57 -7.65
CA ALA A 713 27.18 -22.97 -7.01
C ALA A 713 26.98 -23.51 -5.57
N GLY A 714 25.74 -23.70 -5.12
CA GLY A 714 25.38 -23.98 -3.73
C GLY A 714 25.12 -22.70 -2.92
N SER A 715 24.33 -22.82 -1.85
CA SER A 715 24.21 -21.78 -0.82
C SER A 715 25.53 -21.63 -0.05
N VAL A 716 25.84 -20.41 0.39
CA VAL A 716 27.03 -20.11 1.24
C VAL A 716 26.64 -19.50 2.59
N GLU A 717 25.33 -19.34 2.84
CA GLU A 717 24.80 -18.85 4.11
C GLU A 717 24.77 -19.99 5.13
N ALA A 718 24.99 -19.65 6.41
CA ALA A 718 24.84 -20.60 7.50
C ALA A 718 23.34 -20.78 7.82
N PRO A 719 22.85 -22.02 7.96
CA PRO A 719 21.43 -22.27 8.20
C PRO A 719 21.00 -21.74 9.57
N LEU A 720 19.85 -21.07 9.60
CA LEU A 720 19.16 -20.68 10.83
C LEU A 720 18.53 -21.93 11.47
N ALA A 721 19.01 -22.34 12.64
CA ALA A 721 18.38 -23.43 13.40
C ALA A 721 17.05 -22.97 14.03
N PRO A 722 15.87 -23.53 13.66
CA PRO A 722 14.58 -22.99 14.10
C PRO A 722 14.36 -23.05 15.61
N GLY A 723 14.85 -24.10 16.27
CA GLY A 723 14.80 -24.21 17.73
C GLY A 723 15.68 -23.16 18.45
N GLN A 724 16.90 -22.90 17.96
CA GLN A 724 17.75 -21.82 18.49
C GLN A 724 17.09 -20.44 18.27
N PHE A 725 16.49 -20.22 17.10
CA PHE A 725 15.74 -19.01 16.82
C PHE A 725 14.56 -18.83 17.79
N ALA A 726 13.75 -19.87 18.00
CA ALA A 726 12.58 -19.79 18.87
C ALA A 726 12.96 -19.57 20.34
N ILE A 727 13.89 -20.39 20.87
CA ILE A 727 14.37 -20.26 22.26
C ILE A 727 15.09 -18.91 22.45
N GLY A 728 15.91 -18.48 21.48
CA GLY A 728 16.61 -17.19 21.50
C GLY A 728 15.70 -15.97 21.35
N ALA A 729 14.57 -16.09 20.65
CA ALA A 729 13.50 -15.09 20.65
C ALA A 729 12.71 -15.04 21.97
N GLY A 730 12.95 -16.01 22.88
CA GLY A 730 12.27 -16.13 24.15
C GLY A 730 10.90 -16.82 24.04
N ALA A 731 10.73 -17.79 23.14
CA ALA A 731 9.56 -18.67 23.12
C ALA A 731 9.43 -19.45 24.44
N THR A 732 8.20 -19.65 24.90
CA THR A 732 7.91 -20.42 26.11
C THR A 732 7.81 -21.93 25.89
N PHE A 733 7.43 -22.36 24.68
CA PHE A 733 7.28 -23.77 24.32
C PHE A 733 7.93 -24.05 22.96
N PHE A 734 8.73 -25.11 22.88
CA PHE A 734 9.34 -25.60 21.64
C PHE A 734 9.30 -27.12 21.55
N ALA A 735 8.95 -27.64 20.37
CA ALA A 735 8.90 -29.07 20.09
C ALA A 735 9.34 -29.39 18.64
N ARG A 736 9.79 -30.63 18.38
CA ARG A 736 10.20 -31.11 17.05
C ARG A 736 9.62 -32.49 16.71
N CYS A 737 9.21 -32.71 15.47
CA CYS A 737 8.76 -34.01 14.94
C CYS A 737 9.04 -34.18 13.43
N VAL A 738 8.61 -35.30 12.85
CA VAL A 738 8.77 -35.62 11.42
C VAL A 738 7.42 -35.95 10.78
N ASP A 739 7.20 -35.53 9.53
CA ASP A 739 5.92 -35.64 8.81
C ASP A 739 5.38 -37.08 8.70
N ILE A 740 6.28 -38.06 8.53
CA ILE A 740 5.95 -39.49 8.43
C ILE A 740 5.58 -40.15 9.77
N ASP A 741 5.82 -39.54 10.94
CA ASP A 741 5.40 -40.12 12.23
C ASP A 741 3.93 -39.83 12.56
N GLN A 742 3.08 -40.57 11.84
CA GLN A 742 1.63 -40.61 12.01
C GLN A 742 1.16 -41.26 13.33
N LYS A 743 2.09 -41.68 14.22
CA LYS A 743 1.79 -42.21 15.56
C LYS A 743 1.96 -41.17 16.66
N THR A 744 3.04 -40.38 16.66
CA THR A 744 3.34 -39.44 17.75
C THR A 744 2.90 -38.00 17.45
N MET A 745 2.95 -37.57 16.18
CA MET A 745 2.69 -36.18 15.79
C MET A 745 1.33 -35.60 16.26
N PRO A 746 0.19 -36.32 16.21
CA PRO A 746 -1.08 -35.81 16.74
C PRO A 746 -1.05 -35.52 18.24
N GLY A 747 -0.36 -36.36 19.03
CA GLY A 747 -0.18 -36.15 20.47
C GLY A 747 0.68 -34.92 20.77
N LEU A 748 1.72 -34.68 19.96
CA LEU A 748 2.58 -33.51 20.11
C LEU A 748 1.85 -32.18 19.80
N PHE A 749 0.94 -32.19 18.82
CA PHE A 749 0.06 -31.04 18.55
C PHE A 749 -0.93 -30.81 19.71
N ASN A 750 -1.40 -31.86 20.37
CA ASN A 750 -2.23 -31.73 21.57
C ASN A 750 -1.45 -31.19 22.79
N GLU A 751 -0.18 -31.55 22.97
CA GLU A 751 0.69 -30.91 23.98
C GLU A 751 0.87 -29.41 23.69
N ALA A 752 1.14 -29.05 22.43
CA ALA A 752 1.26 -27.65 22.01
C ALA A 752 -0.04 -26.85 22.27
N LYS A 753 -1.21 -27.42 21.94
CA LYS A 753 -2.55 -26.82 22.14
C LYS A 753 -2.85 -26.43 23.60
N HIS A 754 -2.30 -27.15 24.58
CA HIS A 754 -2.58 -26.90 26.00
C HIS A 754 -1.54 -26.00 26.68
N HIS A 755 -0.48 -25.60 25.97
CA HIS A 755 0.44 -24.57 26.44
C HIS A 755 -0.24 -23.19 26.50
N LYS A 756 0.20 -22.31 27.41
CA LYS A 756 -0.31 -20.93 27.52
C LYS A 756 0.73 -19.89 27.09
N GLY A 757 0.35 -19.12 26.08
CA GLY A 757 1.28 -18.31 25.30
C GLY A 757 1.67 -18.98 23.98
N SER A 758 2.80 -18.60 23.39
CA SER A 758 3.16 -19.09 22.05
C SER A 758 3.78 -20.48 22.11
N SER A 759 3.16 -21.46 21.45
CA SER A 759 3.74 -22.78 21.19
C SER A 759 4.32 -22.84 19.77
N PHE A 760 5.55 -23.37 19.63
CA PHE A 760 6.24 -23.48 18.35
C PHE A 760 6.67 -24.94 18.08
N VAL A 761 6.13 -25.55 17.03
CA VAL A 761 6.42 -26.94 16.64
C VAL A 761 7.13 -26.97 15.30
N GLU A 762 8.37 -27.45 15.27
CA GLU A 762 9.13 -27.74 14.06
C GLU A 762 8.76 -29.13 13.52
N ILE A 763 8.33 -29.20 12.26
CA ILE A 763 7.99 -30.43 11.56
C ILE A 763 9.00 -30.60 10.41
N LEU A 764 9.87 -31.60 10.50
CA LEU A 764 10.79 -31.94 9.42
C LEU A 764 10.03 -32.71 8.32
N GLN A 765 10.18 -32.26 7.08
CA GLN A 765 9.44 -32.77 5.92
C GLN A 765 10.32 -32.72 4.67
N ASN A 766 10.41 -33.80 3.90
CA ASN A 766 11.13 -33.75 2.61
C ASN A 766 10.26 -33.08 1.52
N CYS A 767 10.84 -32.16 0.74
CA CYS A 767 10.15 -31.55 -0.40
C CYS A 767 10.31 -32.43 -1.65
N ILE A 768 9.34 -33.29 -1.94
CA ILE A 768 9.43 -34.34 -2.98
C ILE A 768 9.76 -33.87 -4.41
N VAL A 769 9.68 -32.55 -4.69
CA VAL A 769 10.04 -31.95 -5.99
C VAL A 769 11.44 -31.33 -6.00
N TYR A 770 11.87 -30.71 -4.90
CA TYR A 770 13.06 -29.82 -4.89
C TYR A 770 14.09 -30.13 -3.81
N ASN A 771 13.73 -30.85 -2.75
CA ASN A 771 14.62 -31.19 -1.64
C ASN A 771 14.17 -32.53 -1.02
N LYS A 772 14.22 -33.57 -1.85
CA LYS A 772 13.47 -34.82 -1.66
C LYS A 772 14.09 -35.83 -0.69
N ASP A 773 15.38 -35.68 -0.40
CA ASP A 773 16.17 -36.61 0.45
C ASP A 773 16.85 -35.87 1.63
N VAL A 774 16.46 -34.62 1.93
CA VAL A 774 17.26 -33.71 2.78
C VAL A 774 17.38 -34.17 4.23
N PHE A 775 16.33 -34.80 4.77
CA PHE A 775 16.36 -35.39 6.10
C PHE A 775 16.55 -36.92 6.07
N ASP A 776 16.99 -37.53 4.97
CA ASP A 776 17.14 -39.00 4.91
C ASP A 776 18.19 -39.54 5.91
N ASP A 777 19.16 -38.72 6.30
CA ASP A 777 20.06 -38.97 7.42
C ASP A 777 19.31 -39.20 8.74
N VAL A 778 18.27 -38.40 8.99
CA VAL A 778 17.41 -38.47 10.19
C VAL A 778 16.26 -39.47 10.04
N VAL A 779 15.55 -39.49 8.90
CA VAL A 779 14.24 -40.16 8.75
C VAL A 779 14.29 -41.51 8.04
N ALA A 780 15.41 -41.91 7.41
CA ALA A 780 15.48 -43.20 6.74
C ALA A 780 15.29 -44.35 7.74
N LYS A 781 14.29 -45.19 7.48
CA LYS A 781 13.85 -46.29 8.37
C LYS A 781 14.93 -47.31 8.76
N LYS A 782 16.08 -47.33 8.08
CA LYS A 782 17.23 -48.19 8.40
C LYS A 782 18.20 -47.58 9.42
N THR A 783 18.17 -46.26 9.62
CA THR A 783 19.12 -45.50 10.44
C THR A 783 18.46 -44.68 11.54
N ALA A 784 17.15 -44.37 11.42
CA ALA A 784 16.42 -43.50 12.35
C ALA A 784 16.59 -43.81 13.86
N ALA A 785 16.76 -45.08 14.25
CA ALA A 785 17.02 -45.43 15.66
C ALA A 785 18.42 -44.99 16.16
N GLU A 786 19.38 -44.87 15.25
CA GLU A 786 20.74 -44.39 15.48
C GLU A 786 20.88 -42.86 15.30
N THR A 787 19.91 -42.22 14.65
CA THR A 787 19.97 -40.81 14.23
C THR A 787 18.87 -39.91 14.80
N GLN A 788 17.89 -40.46 15.53
CA GLN A 788 16.88 -39.71 16.30
C GLN A 788 16.96 -40.05 17.78
N ILE A 789 16.61 -39.08 18.63
CA ILE A 789 16.39 -39.29 20.07
C ILE A 789 15.03 -38.69 20.47
N HIS A 790 14.11 -39.53 20.94
CA HIS A 790 12.78 -39.10 21.38
C HIS A 790 12.83 -38.69 22.86
N VAL A 791 12.85 -37.39 23.13
CA VAL A 791 13.00 -36.83 24.47
C VAL A 791 11.68 -36.81 25.24
N ARG A 792 11.73 -37.13 26.53
CA ARG A 792 10.58 -37.23 27.45
C ARG A 792 10.99 -36.71 28.82
N HIS A 793 10.22 -35.80 29.39
CA HIS A 793 10.61 -35.13 30.62
C HIS A 793 10.80 -36.13 31.78
N GLY A 794 11.96 -36.07 32.44
CA GLY A 794 12.34 -36.99 33.52
C GLY A 794 12.95 -38.31 33.07
N GLU A 795 13.01 -38.61 31.76
CA GLU A 795 13.67 -39.81 31.23
C GLU A 795 15.14 -39.52 30.83
N PRO A 796 16.08 -40.48 30.98
CA PRO A 796 17.45 -40.35 30.48
C PRO A 796 17.51 -40.22 28.96
N LEU A 797 18.42 -39.39 28.45
CA LEU A 797 18.64 -39.17 27.03
C LEU A 797 19.37 -40.35 26.37
N LEU A 798 18.64 -41.43 26.10
CA LEU A 798 19.10 -42.65 25.42
C LEU A 798 18.58 -42.78 23.98
N TYR A 799 19.35 -43.46 23.14
CA TYR A 799 19.03 -43.77 21.74
C TYR A 799 19.86 -44.97 21.23
N GLY A 800 19.67 -45.35 19.96
CA GLY A 800 20.20 -46.58 19.37
C GLY A 800 19.12 -47.67 19.28
N ALA A 801 19.34 -48.68 18.43
CA ALA A 801 18.39 -49.76 18.19
C ALA A 801 17.95 -50.54 19.45
N ASN A 802 18.74 -50.51 20.51
CA ASN A 802 18.50 -51.16 21.80
C ASN A 802 18.64 -50.18 23.00
N ASN A 803 18.63 -48.86 22.76
CA ASN A 803 18.97 -47.81 23.74
C ASN A 803 20.39 -47.95 24.35
N GLU A 804 21.35 -48.43 23.56
CA GLU A 804 22.75 -48.67 23.98
C GLU A 804 23.63 -47.42 23.99
N LYS A 805 23.14 -46.28 23.47
CA LYS A 805 23.84 -44.98 23.44
C LYS A 805 23.08 -43.93 24.23
N GLY A 806 23.77 -42.89 24.68
CA GLY A 806 23.15 -41.73 25.30
C GLY A 806 23.94 -40.45 25.16
N LEU A 807 23.39 -39.37 25.71
CA LEU A 807 23.99 -38.03 25.71
C LEU A 807 24.48 -37.66 27.11
N ARG A 808 25.77 -37.36 27.25
CA ARG A 808 26.39 -36.84 28.48
C ARG A 808 26.67 -35.34 28.33
N LEU A 809 26.50 -34.56 29.41
CA LEU A 809 26.98 -33.18 29.45
C LEU A 809 28.48 -33.15 29.77
N ASN A 810 29.30 -32.61 28.86
CA ASN A 810 30.72 -32.40 29.11
C ASN A 810 30.93 -31.07 29.87
N PRO A 811 31.40 -31.09 31.13
CA PRO A 811 31.50 -29.88 31.97
C PRO A 811 32.65 -28.96 31.58
N LYS A 812 33.54 -29.35 30.65
CA LYS A 812 34.67 -28.52 30.18
C LYS A 812 34.31 -27.69 28.94
N THR A 813 33.47 -28.24 28.07
CA THR A 813 33.01 -27.60 26.83
C THR A 813 31.59 -27.05 26.91
N LEU A 814 30.83 -27.44 27.94
CA LEU A 814 29.40 -27.15 28.11
C LEU A 814 28.56 -27.61 26.91
N SER A 815 28.94 -28.74 26.32
CA SER A 815 28.27 -29.38 25.18
C SER A 815 27.78 -30.78 25.55
N LEU A 816 26.74 -31.25 24.85
CA LEU A 816 26.36 -32.66 24.89
C LEU A 816 27.35 -33.48 24.03
N GLU A 817 27.78 -34.63 24.53
CA GLU A 817 28.61 -35.61 23.82
C GLU A 817 27.91 -36.97 23.77
N CYS A 818 28.03 -37.66 22.63
CA CYS A 818 27.46 -39.00 22.43
C CYS A 818 28.38 -40.06 23.05
N VAL A 819 27.81 -40.97 23.83
CA VAL A 819 28.55 -42.03 24.54
C VAL A 819 27.81 -43.37 24.42
N THR A 820 28.56 -44.48 24.37
CA THR A 820 28.01 -45.84 24.43
C THR A 820 27.99 -46.33 25.88
N LEU A 821 26.91 -46.95 26.33
CA LEU A 821 26.84 -47.54 27.67
C LEU A 821 27.80 -48.74 27.78
N GLY A 822 28.67 -48.73 28.79
CA GLY A 822 29.65 -49.78 29.05
C GLY A 822 31.00 -49.61 28.34
N GLU A 823 31.14 -48.66 27.41
CA GLU A 823 32.43 -48.27 26.83
C GLU A 823 33.06 -47.14 27.66
N ASP A 824 34.40 -47.07 27.72
CA ASP A 824 35.19 -46.06 28.47
C ASP A 824 34.75 -45.78 29.93
N GLY A 825 34.08 -46.75 30.56
CA GLY A 825 33.55 -46.66 31.92
C GLY A 825 32.21 -45.95 32.07
N VAL A 826 31.53 -45.59 30.97
CA VAL A 826 30.25 -44.88 30.96
C VAL A 826 29.12 -45.77 31.49
N THR A 827 28.35 -45.24 32.44
CA THR A 827 27.17 -45.88 33.03
C THR A 827 25.88 -45.13 32.69
N LEU A 828 24.73 -45.62 33.14
CA LEU A 828 23.46 -44.90 33.01
C LEU A 828 23.41 -43.63 33.87
N GLU A 829 24.18 -43.56 34.96
CA GLU A 829 24.26 -42.37 35.84
C GLU A 829 25.04 -41.21 35.18
N ASP A 830 25.83 -41.50 34.15
CA ASP A 830 26.56 -40.51 33.33
C ASP A 830 25.67 -39.83 32.26
N ILE A 831 24.45 -40.33 32.03
CA ILE A 831 23.55 -39.86 30.97
C ILE A 831 22.67 -38.71 31.48
N GLN A 832 22.62 -37.62 30.71
CA GLN A 832 21.79 -36.46 31.03
C GLN A 832 20.31 -36.82 30.96
N VAL A 833 19.54 -36.44 31.98
CA VAL A 833 18.07 -36.56 32.01
C VAL A 833 17.42 -35.36 31.32
N HIS A 834 16.32 -35.56 30.60
CA HIS A 834 15.63 -34.47 29.91
C HIS A 834 14.78 -33.60 30.85
N ASP A 835 15.03 -32.30 30.83
CA ASP A 835 14.29 -31.28 31.56
C ASP A 835 13.75 -30.24 30.57
N GLU A 836 12.46 -30.33 30.24
CA GLU A 836 11.82 -29.38 29.34
C GLU A 836 11.61 -28.00 29.98
N THR A 837 11.80 -27.83 31.29
CA THR A 837 11.72 -26.50 31.93
C THR A 837 13.03 -25.70 31.80
N ASN A 838 14.11 -26.33 31.32
CA ASN A 838 15.46 -25.79 31.31
C ASN A 838 15.84 -25.22 29.92
N PRO A 839 15.82 -23.89 29.70
CA PRO A 839 16.11 -23.29 28.40
C PRO A 839 17.56 -23.51 27.94
N THR A 840 18.51 -23.77 28.86
CA THR A 840 19.90 -24.06 28.51
C THR A 840 20.04 -25.47 27.94
N LEU A 841 19.41 -26.47 28.57
CA LEU A 841 19.39 -27.85 28.06
C LEU A 841 18.57 -27.92 26.76
N ALA A 842 17.43 -27.24 26.69
CA ALA A 842 16.63 -27.12 25.49
C ALA A 842 17.42 -26.53 24.31
N LEU A 843 18.26 -25.51 24.54
CA LEU A 843 19.12 -24.93 23.52
C LEU A 843 20.23 -25.88 23.06
N LEU A 844 20.79 -26.70 23.95
CA LEU A 844 21.76 -27.75 23.57
C LEU A 844 21.11 -28.84 22.72
N LEU A 845 19.91 -29.30 23.10
CA LEU A 845 19.15 -30.33 22.37
C LEU A 845 18.62 -29.81 21.02
N ALA A 846 18.15 -28.56 20.95
CA ALA A 846 17.63 -27.95 19.72
C ALA A 846 18.70 -27.85 18.61
N ASN A 847 19.97 -27.69 19.00
CA ASN A 847 21.14 -27.57 18.12
C ASN A 847 21.86 -28.90 17.85
N LEU A 848 21.45 -30.01 18.47
CA LEU A 848 22.07 -31.30 18.24
C LEU A 848 21.65 -31.87 16.87
N HIS A 849 22.61 -31.96 15.95
CA HIS A 849 22.37 -32.45 14.59
C HIS A 849 22.06 -33.95 14.58
N LEU A 850 22.95 -34.77 15.13
CA LEU A 850 22.80 -36.22 15.25
C LEU A 850 23.25 -36.68 16.65
N PRO A 851 22.43 -37.45 17.40
CA PRO A 851 21.03 -37.76 17.11
C PRO A 851 20.15 -36.49 17.18
N THR A 852 19.20 -36.35 16.25
CA THR A 852 18.25 -35.21 16.27
C THR A 852 17.22 -35.40 17.37
N ALA A 853 17.09 -34.42 18.27
CA ALA A 853 16.09 -34.44 19.34
C ALA A 853 14.65 -34.23 18.79
N MET A 854 13.73 -35.12 19.18
CA MET A 854 12.32 -35.16 18.80
C MET A 854 11.42 -35.21 20.05
N GLY A 855 10.27 -34.54 20.05
CA GLY A 855 9.37 -34.40 21.21
C GLY A 855 9.28 -32.96 21.71
N VAL A 856 8.81 -32.77 22.95
CA VAL A 856 8.80 -31.46 23.62
C VAL A 856 10.19 -31.17 24.19
N ILE A 857 10.81 -30.09 23.73
CA ILE A 857 12.19 -29.72 24.07
C ILE A 857 12.22 -28.57 25.09
N LEU A 858 11.21 -27.68 25.08
CA LEU A 858 11.03 -26.60 26.05
C LEU A 858 9.54 -26.43 26.41
N ARG A 859 9.23 -26.19 27.70
CA ARG A 859 7.95 -25.69 28.24
C ARG A 859 8.21 -24.85 29.50
N THR A 860 7.82 -23.58 29.48
CA THR A 860 8.04 -22.60 30.58
C THR A 860 6.88 -21.62 30.68
N GLU A 861 6.61 -21.05 31.86
CA GLU A 861 5.47 -20.14 32.08
C GLU A 861 5.87 -18.66 32.02
N ARG A 862 5.06 -17.83 31.35
CA ARG A 862 5.18 -16.36 31.29
C ARG A 862 3.82 -15.72 30.94
N ALA A 863 3.52 -14.56 31.51
CA ALA A 863 2.34 -13.75 31.13
C ALA A 863 2.34 -13.36 29.64
N ALA A 864 1.17 -13.03 29.09
CA ALA A 864 0.99 -12.70 27.68
C ALA A 864 0.96 -11.19 27.44
N PHE A 865 1.57 -10.72 26.35
CA PHE A 865 1.67 -9.28 26.03
C PHE A 865 0.32 -8.61 25.78
N ASP A 866 -0.65 -9.37 25.27
CA ASP A 866 -2.04 -8.93 25.09
C ASP A 866 -2.68 -8.44 26.40
N GLU A 867 -2.26 -8.97 27.55
CA GLU A 867 -2.66 -8.51 28.89
C GLU A 867 -2.01 -7.17 29.30
N SER A 868 -0.94 -6.74 28.63
CA SER A 868 0.00 -5.70 29.11
C SER A 868 0.04 -4.40 28.28
N TYR A 869 -0.59 -4.35 27.11
CA TYR A 869 -0.34 -3.30 26.10
C TYR A 869 -0.97 -1.91 26.39
N TRP A 870 -2.14 -1.88 27.03
CA TRP A 870 -3.09 -0.76 27.01
C TRP A 870 -2.68 0.44 27.91
N SER A 871 -2.04 1.48 27.32
CA SER A 871 -1.24 2.50 28.06
C SER A 871 -1.27 3.98 27.60
N ILE A 872 -0.14 4.62 27.22
CA ILE A 872 0.11 6.10 27.32
C ILE A 872 1.03 6.72 26.22
N ARG A 873 1.03 8.08 26.03
CA ARG A 873 2.10 9.03 25.49
C ARG A 873 1.54 10.28 24.68
N THR A 874 2.28 11.41 24.48
CA THR A 874 1.87 12.71 23.76
C THR A 874 3.01 13.77 23.32
N HIS A 875 2.71 14.82 22.46
CA HIS A 875 3.38 16.20 22.11
C HIS A 875 4.35 16.43 20.85
N GLU A 876 4.64 17.58 20.11
CA GLU A 876 4.04 18.94 19.70
C GLU A 876 4.79 19.78 18.50
N ARG A 877 4.72 21.16 18.28
CA ARG A 877 4.91 21.94 16.94
C ARG A 877 5.61 23.38 16.78
N ARG A 878 5.78 24.06 15.56
CA ARG A 878 6.62 25.34 15.34
C ARG A 878 6.73 26.52 14.21
N GLN A 879 6.30 26.62 12.90
CA GLN A 879 6.74 27.63 11.81
C GLN A 879 5.70 28.14 10.70
N LYS A 880 6.05 28.34 9.38
CA LYS A 880 5.38 29.16 8.28
C LYS A 880 5.33 28.58 6.82
N VAL A 881 4.52 29.15 5.90
CA VAL A 881 4.20 28.64 4.53
C VAL A 881 5.03 29.15 3.33
N GLU A 882 5.19 30.45 3.06
CA GLU A 882 5.69 30.93 1.73
C GLU A 882 7.01 30.27 1.28
N GLN A 883 7.87 29.98 2.25
CA GLN A 883 9.17 29.31 2.06
C GLN A 883 9.02 27.85 1.57
N LEU A 884 7.93 27.17 1.91
CA LEU A 884 7.63 25.79 1.51
C LEU A 884 7.30 25.68 0.02
N LEU A 885 6.62 26.69 -0.56
CA LEU A 885 6.17 26.66 -1.96
C LEU A 885 7.36 26.62 -2.93
N ARG A 886 8.46 27.30 -2.59
CA ARG A 886 9.70 27.37 -3.40
C ARG A 886 10.76 26.32 -3.00
N THR A 887 10.32 25.16 -2.48
CA THR A 887 11.18 23.97 -2.26
C THR A 887 11.05 22.96 -3.40
N GLY A 888 11.95 21.97 -3.46
CA GLY A 888 11.82 20.83 -4.37
C GLY A 888 12.37 21.07 -5.79
N ASN A 889 11.77 20.40 -6.78
CA ASN A 889 12.24 20.39 -8.17
C ASN A 889 11.69 21.60 -8.95
N MET A 890 12.44 22.70 -8.94
CA MET A 890 12.07 23.99 -9.54
C MET A 890 12.45 24.11 -11.03
N LEU A 891 11.70 24.94 -11.76
CA LEU A 891 12.00 25.44 -13.10
C LEU A 891 11.65 26.94 -13.17
N ASP A 892 12.65 27.81 -13.15
CA ASP A 892 12.47 29.26 -13.36
C ASP A 892 12.49 29.59 -14.85
N ARG A 893 11.43 30.25 -15.37
CA ARG A 893 11.38 30.78 -16.75
C ARG A 893 11.51 32.30 -16.85
N ARG A 894 11.65 33.04 -15.74
CA ARG A 894 11.64 34.53 -15.68
C ARG A 894 12.85 35.21 -16.35
N SER A 895 13.79 34.44 -16.91
CA SER A 895 15.08 34.93 -17.45
C SER A 895 15.48 34.30 -18.79
N LYS A 896 14.50 34.14 -19.69
CA LYS A 896 14.71 33.86 -21.13
C LYS A 896 14.13 34.98 -21.99
#